data_AF-A0A8I0PEU3-F1
#
_entry.id   AF-A0A8I0PEU3-F1
#
_cell.length_a   1.000
_cell.length_b   1.000
_cell.length_c   1.000
_cell.angle_alpha   90.00
_cell.angle_beta   90.00
_cell.angle_gamma   90.00
#
_symmetry.space_group_name_H-M   'P 1'
#
loop_
_entity.id
_entity.type
_entity.pdbx_description
1 polymer ?
#
loop_
_entity_poly.entity_id
_entity_poly.type
_entity_poly.pdbx_seq_one_letter_code
_entity_poly.pdbx_strand_id
1 'polypeptide(L)'
;MSAITLVKDDPATTPATPPPADEAPPHGPHRVRLVFFALLLVLLLAALEQMAVATALPEIVGELRGADRMSWAITAYLLTATVTLPVYAALSGLRGPKGVFQCALVLFVTGSALAGLARDMDQLIAFRALQGAGAGGLMIGAQAIVAAVVPARRRGRHLGAVGAVFGLASVTGPLLGGWLTDHLSWRWCFYVNVPCGLVALAVVTFALRLPRTSARGRLDVLGTLLLAAASTCLVLLAGWGGTSHAWNSRLVLGLAAGAVLATALLLVVERFAIQPLFPLRLFRNPVFVVSGLVGITVGLALFGTAGYLPTQLRMVGGISATESGLLMLPMTAGIVGASVVCGRLIARTGHYRTYPVLGSALTTLGVWLLSRLEPDTPRLQFGIWTALLGAGIGMVMPVLVLAVQNSVRPADLGAATAAGDYFRQLGGSVGVAAFGALLTTRLAERLPERAGGVLPDPRSLTPGLVHALPAPLRDAHVEAYAQTVPRLFLYLVPVLVLGALVACFLRERAPLAARDDAPGGPAPASAPALVPAARVPQTRAPYEPGVPVRGTVRQSDGTVVPRAALTLIDGTGRQTGRGAVGEDGRYALSTPGPGAYVLIAAAGGHQPQAVSVTVGDGPVDVDIVLGGAGRLAGTVRTADGRAVGDATVTLTDAHGEVVVTTRSGAEGAYLITELVAGDYTLAVSAHSHRPAALPVTVRAARETRRDVELAGGAVLRGTVRAGSGRPVEEARVTLLDATGDVVDTITTGVDGTFRFADLAPGEYTVIATGYPPVATVLQVAGGGTERDLRLGYED
;
A
#
# COMPACT_ATOMS: atom_id res chain seq x y z
N MET A 1 51.61 -42.72 30.92
CA MET A 1 50.55 -42.52 31.94
C MET A 1 49.64 -41.41 31.42
N SER A 2 48.55 -41.77 30.74
CA SER A 2 47.51 -40.82 30.31
C SER A 2 46.22 -41.22 30.99
N ALA A 3 45.73 -40.33 31.85
CA ALA A 3 44.49 -40.51 32.60
C ALA A 3 43.29 -40.21 31.70
N ILE A 4 42.33 -41.13 31.72
CA ILE A 4 41.03 -41.03 31.08
C ILE A 4 40.08 -40.33 32.05
N THR A 5 39.53 -39.18 31.67
CA THR A 5 38.40 -38.55 32.36
C THR A 5 37.12 -38.83 31.58
N LEU A 6 36.21 -39.60 32.19
CA LEU A 6 34.85 -39.86 31.73
C LEU A 6 34.04 -38.55 31.67
N VAL A 7 33.47 -38.25 30.52
CA VAL A 7 32.35 -37.31 30.38
C VAL A 7 31.06 -38.11 30.44
N LYS A 8 30.17 -37.67 31.34
CA LYS A 8 28.86 -38.24 31.65
C LYS A 8 27.88 -37.87 30.52
N ASP A 9 27.24 -38.88 29.91
CA ASP A 9 26.17 -38.69 28.94
C ASP A 9 24.92 -38.11 29.65
N ASP A 10 24.58 -36.86 29.31
CA ASP A 10 23.25 -36.32 29.58
C ASP A 10 22.27 -36.82 28.48
N PRO A 11 21.07 -37.31 28.84
CA PRO A 11 20.10 -37.78 27.87
C PRO A 11 19.64 -36.64 26.96
N ALA A 12 19.72 -36.87 25.64
CA ALA A 12 19.31 -35.94 24.60
C ALA A 12 17.86 -35.46 24.80
N THR A 13 17.70 -34.22 25.23
CA THR A 13 16.41 -33.53 25.23
C THR A 13 15.93 -33.38 23.79
N THR A 14 14.85 -34.09 23.46
CA THR A 14 14.12 -33.97 22.20
C THR A 14 13.74 -32.49 21.97
N PRO A 15 14.00 -31.90 20.78
CA PRO A 15 13.58 -30.53 20.53
C PRO A 15 12.04 -30.48 20.58
N ALA A 16 11.51 -29.74 21.57
CA ALA A 16 10.08 -29.54 21.75
C ALA A 16 9.46 -28.95 20.48
N THR A 17 8.37 -29.56 20.01
CA THR A 17 7.52 -29.04 18.93
C THR A 17 7.08 -27.62 19.30
N PRO A 18 7.26 -26.61 18.43
CA PRO A 18 6.79 -25.27 18.72
C PRO A 18 5.26 -25.30 18.91
N PRO A 19 4.71 -24.61 19.92
CA PRO A 19 3.27 -24.57 20.14
C PRO A 19 2.56 -23.98 18.91
N PRO A 20 1.30 -24.38 18.65
CA PRO A 20 0.50 -23.78 17.59
C PRO A 20 0.47 -22.27 17.78
N ALA A 21 0.78 -21.52 16.73
CA ALA A 21 0.76 -20.07 16.76
C ALA A 21 -0.65 -19.60 17.17
N ASP A 22 -0.74 -18.80 18.23
CA ASP A 22 -1.96 -18.07 18.59
C ASP A 22 -2.44 -17.28 17.36
N GLU A 23 -3.43 -17.80 16.65
CA GLU A 23 -4.18 -17.03 15.67
C GLU A 23 -4.94 -15.95 16.44
N ALA A 24 -4.41 -14.73 16.40
CA ALA A 24 -5.07 -13.58 17.01
C ALA A 24 -6.49 -13.46 16.46
N PRO A 25 -7.52 -13.27 17.32
CA PRO A 25 -8.90 -13.20 16.86
C PRO A 25 -9.07 -12.07 15.85
N PRO A 26 -9.89 -12.27 14.79
CA PRO A 26 -10.09 -11.27 13.75
C PRO A 26 -10.54 -9.94 14.36
N HIS A 27 -9.88 -8.86 13.98
CA HIS A 27 -10.21 -7.54 14.48
C HIS A 27 -11.64 -7.17 14.07
N GLY A 28 -12.51 -6.94 15.06
CA GLY A 28 -13.84 -6.42 14.79
C GLY A 28 -13.81 -5.13 13.96
N PRO A 29 -14.79 -4.89 13.07
CA PRO A 29 -14.79 -3.78 12.12
C PRO A 29 -14.74 -2.40 12.77
N HIS A 30 -15.14 -2.27 14.04
CA HIS A 30 -15.01 -1.04 14.83
C HIS A 30 -13.56 -0.76 15.27
N ARG A 31 -12.79 -1.81 15.63
CA ARG A 31 -11.38 -1.65 16.06
C ARG A 31 -10.49 -1.26 14.88
N VAL A 32 -10.73 -1.84 13.70
CA VAL A 32 -9.99 -1.48 12.48
C VAL A 32 -10.25 -0.01 12.11
N ARG A 33 -11.50 0.46 12.19
CA ARG A 33 -11.85 1.87 11.95
C ARG A 33 -11.18 2.82 12.95
N LEU A 34 -11.20 2.47 14.24
CA LEU A 34 -10.56 3.27 15.29
C LEU A 34 -9.04 3.38 15.10
N VAL A 35 -8.37 2.25 14.85
CA VAL A 35 -6.92 2.23 14.57
C VAL A 35 -6.61 3.05 13.32
N PHE A 36 -7.39 2.87 12.25
CA PHE A 36 -7.19 3.61 11.01
C PHE A 36 -7.34 5.12 11.20
N PHE A 37 -8.36 5.56 11.96
CA PHE A 37 -8.53 6.98 12.29
C PHE A 37 -7.34 7.52 13.08
N ALA A 38 -6.83 6.79 14.08
CA ALA A 38 -5.65 7.18 14.82
C ALA A 38 -4.39 7.28 13.94
N LEU A 39 -4.21 6.36 12.99
CA LEU A 39 -3.10 6.42 12.03
C LEU A 39 -3.21 7.64 11.12
N LEU A 40 -4.39 7.93 10.59
CA LEU A 40 -4.62 9.13 9.76
C LEU A 40 -4.42 10.42 10.54
N LEU A 41 -4.86 10.47 11.80
CA LEU A 41 -4.64 11.62 12.68
C LEU A 41 -3.14 11.87 12.89
N VAL A 42 -2.36 10.84 13.20
CA VAL A 42 -0.91 10.97 13.40
C VAL A 42 -0.19 11.40 12.13
N LEU A 43 -0.57 10.85 10.98
CA LEU A 43 -0.06 11.28 9.68
C LEU A 43 -0.40 12.74 9.38
N LEU A 44 -1.62 13.18 9.72
CA LEU A 44 -2.05 14.56 9.56
C LEU A 44 -1.19 15.50 10.41
N LEU A 45 -0.97 15.17 11.68
CA LEU A 45 -0.12 15.96 12.58
C LEU A 45 1.31 16.06 12.05
N ALA A 46 1.91 14.94 11.64
CA ALA A 46 3.27 14.93 11.09
C ALA A 46 3.39 15.78 9.80
N ALA A 47 2.38 15.75 8.94
CA ALA A 47 2.35 16.55 7.71
C ALA A 47 2.04 18.04 7.96
N LEU A 48 1.14 18.36 8.90
CA LEU A 48 0.80 19.73 9.30
C LEU A 48 2.02 20.45 9.87
N GLU A 49 2.76 19.76 10.73
CA GLU A 49 3.90 20.29 11.46
C GLU A 49 5.02 20.75 10.51
N GLN A 50 5.23 20.00 9.41
CA GLN A 50 6.16 20.37 8.35
C GLN A 50 5.83 21.74 7.72
N MET A 51 4.55 22.14 7.67
CA MET A 51 4.10 23.36 6.99
C MET A 51 3.74 24.51 7.95
N ALA A 52 3.23 24.19 9.14
CA ALA A 52 2.88 25.18 10.17
C ALA A 52 4.12 25.92 10.69
N VAL A 53 5.21 25.19 10.97
CA VAL A 53 6.45 25.78 11.49
C VAL A 53 7.05 26.78 10.51
N ALA A 54 6.94 26.54 9.19
CA ALA A 54 7.42 27.47 8.17
C ALA A 54 6.72 28.84 8.26
N THR A 55 5.44 28.88 8.66
CA THR A 55 4.70 30.14 8.84
C THR A 55 5.05 30.86 10.13
N ALA A 56 5.34 30.13 11.20
CA ALA A 56 5.71 30.68 12.50
C ALA A 56 7.20 31.08 12.59
N LEU A 57 8.02 30.65 11.63
CA LEU A 57 9.48 30.79 11.64
C LEU A 57 10.00 32.22 11.91
N PRO A 58 9.39 33.30 11.36
CA PRO A 58 9.86 34.67 11.62
C PRO A 58 9.73 35.08 13.08
N GLU A 59 8.59 34.73 13.71
CA GLU A 59 8.33 35.03 15.11
C GLU A 59 9.26 34.21 16.02
N ILE A 60 9.46 32.93 15.69
CA ILE A 60 10.42 32.05 16.36
C ILE A 60 11.82 32.67 16.36
N VAL A 61 12.29 33.15 15.20
CA VAL A 61 13.62 33.78 15.07
C VAL A 61 13.70 35.10 15.85
N GLY A 62 12.62 35.89 15.82
CA GLY A 62 12.51 37.14 16.56
C GLY A 62 12.62 36.94 18.07
N GLU A 63 11.91 35.95 18.62
CA GLU A 63 11.96 35.64 20.05
C GLU A 63 13.26 34.95 20.48
N LEU A 64 13.74 33.97 19.71
CA LEU A 64 14.91 33.16 20.07
C LEU A 64 16.25 33.77 19.64
N ARG A 65 16.22 34.97 19.02
CA ARG A 65 17.39 35.77 18.58
C ARG A 65 18.42 34.96 17.80
N GLY A 66 17.95 34.17 16.82
CA GLY A 66 18.76 33.19 16.07
C GLY A 66 18.68 33.33 14.55
N ALA A 67 18.80 34.56 14.02
CA ALA A 67 18.63 34.83 12.57
C ALA A 67 19.57 33.99 11.69
N ASP A 68 20.82 33.82 12.11
CA ASP A 68 21.85 33.09 11.37
C ASP A 68 21.54 31.58 11.22
N ARG A 69 20.61 31.06 12.03
CA ARG A 69 20.27 29.62 12.09
C ARG A 69 18.83 29.31 11.68
N MET A 70 18.12 30.29 11.09
CA MET A 70 16.72 30.16 10.68
C MET A 70 16.44 28.95 9.76
N SER A 71 17.33 28.67 8.81
CA SER A 71 17.17 27.54 7.87
C SER A 71 17.25 26.18 8.56
N TRP A 72 18.01 26.07 9.64
CA TRP A 72 18.22 24.81 10.36
C TRP A 72 16.97 24.29 11.06
N ALA A 73 16.03 25.17 11.46
CA ALA A 73 14.78 24.76 12.09
C ALA A 73 13.91 23.88 11.17
N ILE A 74 13.98 24.09 9.85
CA ILE A 74 13.29 23.26 8.86
C ILE A 74 14.21 22.13 8.38
N THR A 75 15.47 22.44 8.07
CA THR A 75 16.42 21.45 7.53
C THR A 75 16.66 20.28 8.47
N ALA A 76 16.81 20.51 9.78
CA ALA A 76 17.07 19.44 10.75
C ALA A 76 15.92 18.43 10.82
N TYR A 77 14.67 18.91 10.78
CA TYR A 77 13.48 18.06 10.74
C TYR A 77 13.40 17.25 9.45
N LEU A 78 13.52 17.89 8.29
CA LEU A 78 13.44 17.21 7.00
C LEU A 78 14.55 16.17 6.82
N LEU A 79 15.77 16.52 7.22
CA LEU A 79 16.92 15.63 7.12
C LEU A 79 16.74 14.38 7.98
N THR A 80 16.39 14.55 9.25
CA THR A 80 16.17 13.42 10.16
C THR A 80 14.94 12.59 9.78
N ALA A 81 13.85 13.22 9.34
CA ALA A 81 12.68 12.51 8.81
C ALA A 81 13.01 11.69 7.56
N THR A 82 13.86 12.22 6.68
CA THR A 82 14.28 11.52 5.45
C THR A 82 15.18 10.34 5.77
N VAL A 83 16.25 10.54 6.55
CA VAL A 83 17.23 9.50 6.89
C VAL A 83 16.61 8.33 7.66
N THR A 84 15.64 8.60 8.53
CA THR A 84 15.04 7.57 9.37
C THR A 84 14.03 6.67 8.64
N LEU A 85 13.51 7.05 7.47
CA LEU A 85 12.58 6.22 6.68
C LEU A 85 13.06 4.77 6.47
N PRO A 86 14.22 4.52 5.83
CA PRO A 86 14.70 3.14 5.61
C PRO A 86 15.09 2.45 6.92
N VAL A 87 15.54 3.21 7.94
CA VAL A 87 15.88 2.67 9.26
C VAL A 87 14.65 2.09 9.94
N TYR A 88 13.53 2.81 9.93
CA TYR A 88 12.27 2.31 10.47
C TYR A 88 11.69 1.17 9.66
N ALA A 89 11.86 1.18 8.33
CA ALA A 89 11.46 0.05 7.50
C ALA A 89 12.20 -1.23 7.88
N ALA A 90 13.52 -1.15 8.03
CA ALA A 90 14.35 -2.27 8.49
C ALA A 90 13.96 -2.70 9.92
N LEU A 91 13.83 -1.75 10.86
CA LEU A 91 13.40 -2.05 12.24
C LEU A 91 12.01 -2.71 12.28
N SER A 92 11.08 -2.26 11.44
CA SER A 92 9.71 -2.81 11.38
C SER A 92 9.70 -4.27 10.89
N GLY A 93 10.61 -4.64 9.99
CA GLY A 93 10.81 -6.02 9.58
C GLY A 93 11.38 -6.92 10.68
N LEU A 94 12.19 -6.36 11.60
CA LEU A 94 12.84 -7.12 12.67
C LEU A 94 12.00 -7.23 13.95
N ARG A 95 11.40 -6.11 14.39
CA ARG A 95 10.70 -5.99 15.68
C ARG A 95 9.18 -5.92 15.52
N GLY A 96 8.68 -5.97 14.29
CA GLY A 96 7.27 -5.83 13.95
C GLY A 96 6.82 -4.37 13.85
N PRO A 97 5.81 -4.07 13.01
CA PRO A 97 5.41 -2.70 12.69
C PRO A 97 4.78 -1.95 13.88
N LYS A 98 4.09 -2.65 14.79
CA LYS A 98 3.44 -2.02 15.96
C LYS A 98 4.43 -1.32 16.89
N GLY A 99 5.43 -2.06 17.39
CA GLY A 99 6.36 -1.53 18.39
C GLY A 99 7.24 -0.42 17.83
N VAL A 100 7.62 -0.55 16.56
CA VAL A 100 8.42 0.45 15.87
C VAL A 100 7.62 1.74 15.63
N PHE A 101 6.36 1.65 15.24
CA PHE A 101 5.47 2.81 15.13
C PHE A 101 5.24 3.50 16.48
N GLN A 102 5.04 2.75 17.57
CA GLN A 102 4.91 3.33 18.91
C GLN A 102 6.17 4.08 19.34
N CYS A 103 7.35 3.53 19.06
CA CYS A 103 8.63 4.21 19.33
C CYS A 103 8.73 5.53 18.55
N ALA A 104 8.43 5.50 17.25
CA ALA A 104 8.41 6.69 16.41
C ALA A 104 7.42 7.75 16.89
N LEU A 105 6.23 7.34 17.35
CA LEU A 105 5.20 8.22 17.91
C LEU A 105 5.65 8.87 19.22
N VAL A 106 6.29 8.11 20.11
CA VAL A 106 6.85 8.67 21.36
C VAL A 106 7.95 9.68 21.06
N LEU A 107 8.85 9.36 20.12
CA LEU A 107 9.91 10.29 19.69
C LEU A 107 9.33 11.58 19.11
N PHE A 108 8.31 11.47 18.24
CA PHE A 108 7.64 12.63 17.64
C PHE A 108 6.96 13.51 18.70
N VAL A 109 6.17 12.90 19.60
CA VAL A 109 5.47 13.65 20.66
C VAL A 109 6.44 14.31 21.62
N THR A 110 7.50 13.60 22.02
CA THR A 110 8.54 14.14 22.91
C THR A 110 9.29 15.28 22.25
N GLY A 111 9.71 15.10 20.98
CA GLY A 111 10.35 16.15 20.20
C GLY A 111 9.46 17.40 20.05
N SER A 112 8.16 17.22 19.82
CA SER A 112 7.21 18.33 19.76
C SER A 112 7.06 19.05 21.11
N ALA A 113 6.89 18.31 22.20
CA ALA A 113 6.80 18.90 23.54
C ALA A 113 8.06 19.71 23.90
N LEU A 114 9.25 19.17 23.59
CA LEU A 114 10.52 19.84 23.82
C LEU A 114 10.70 21.07 22.91
N ALA A 115 10.29 21.00 21.63
CA ALA A 115 10.33 22.13 20.71
C ALA A 115 9.48 23.32 21.19
N GLY A 116 8.29 23.05 21.75
CA GLY A 116 7.47 24.10 22.39
C GLY A 116 8.12 24.73 23.64
N LEU A 117 8.99 23.98 24.32
CA LEU A 117 9.75 24.44 25.50
C LEU A 117 11.09 25.10 25.16
N ALA A 118 11.46 25.19 23.87
CA ALA A 118 12.75 25.72 23.46
C ALA A 118 12.94 27.17 23.90
N ARG A 119 14.16 27.47 24.39
CA ARG A 119 14.55 28.80 24.88
C ARG A 119 15.57 29.51 24.00
N ASP A 120 16.23 28.76 23.12
CA ASP A 120 17.16 29.25 22.13
C ASP A 120 17.03 28.46 20.83
N MET A 121 17.63 28.97 19.76
CA MET A 121 17.53 28.38 18.43
C MET A 121 18.21 27.01 18.36
N ASP A 122 19.26 26.76 19.14
CA ASP A 122 20.02 25.50 19.09
C ASP A 122 19.25 24.36 19.74
N GLN A 123 18.60 24.64 20.86
CA GLN A 123 17.62 23.75 21.48
C GLN A 123 16.48 23.44 20.51
N LEU A 124 15.92 24.46 19.86
CA LEU A 124 14.85 24.23 18.89
C LEU A 124 15.31 23.32 17.75
N ILE A 125 16.49 23.57 17.16
CA ILE A 125 17.05 22.74 16.09
C ILE A 125 17.26 21.29 16.56
N ALA A 126 17.80 21.09 17.75
CA ALA A 126 18.00 19.75 18.33
C ALA A 126 16.66 19.02 18.56
N PHE A 127 15.65 19.71 19.07
CA PHE A 127 14.32 19.13 19.28
C PHE A 127 13.59 18.86 17.96
N ARG A 128 13.79 19.71 16.95
CA ARG A 128 13.29 19.49 15.57
C ARG A 128 13.95 18.27 14.93
N ALA A 129 15.24 18.04 15.17
CA ALA A 129 15.93 16.83 14.73
C ALA A 129 15.35 15.57 15.41
N LEU A 130 15.09 15.63 16.73
CA LEU A 130 14.45 14.53 17.45
C LEU A 130 13.03 14.25 16.94
N GLN A 131 12.26 15.30 16.71
CA GLN A 131 10.89 15.24 16.21
C GLN A 131 10.85 14.69 14.78
N GLY A 132 11.74 15.14 13.89
CA GLY A 132 11.85 14.65 12.52
C GLY A 132 12.23 13.18 12.49
N ALA A 133 13.15 12.75 13.37
CA ALA A 133 13.44 11.34 13.57
C ALA A 133 12.20 10.53 14.03
N GLY A 134 11.20 11.12 14.68
CA GLY A 134 9.91 10.47 14.92
C GLY A 134 9.02 10.46 13.67
N ALA A 135 8.93 11.59 12.96
CA ALA A 135 8.06 11.78 11.80
C ALA A 135 8.31 10.78 10.66
N GLY A 136 9.57 10.48 10.35
CA GLY A 136 9.93 9.48 9.34
C GLY A 136 9.33 8.10 9.64
N GLY A 137 9.36 7.68 10.90
CA GLY A 137 8.80 6.40 11.35
C GLY A 137 7.27 6.36 11.36
N LEU A 138 6.63 7.50 11.61
CA LEU A 138 5.18 7.64 11.52
C LEU A 138 4.69 7.47 10.08
N MET A 139 5.38 8.09 9.11
CA MET A 139 5.04 8.00 7.69
C MET A 139 5.11 6.57 7.17
N ILE A 140 6.25 5.90 7.35
CA ILE A 140 6.44 4.53 6.83
C ILE A 140 5.68 3.50 7.68
N GLY A 141 5.63 3.70 8.99
CA GLY A 141 4.97 2.77 9.92
C GLY A 141 3.46 2.75 9.75
N ALA A 142 2.82 3.89 9.45
CA ALA A 142 1.38 3.91 9.17
C ALA A 142 1.04 3.07 7.92
N GLN A 143 1.82 3.20 6.85
CA GLN A 143 1.64 2.37 5.65
C GLN A 143 1.88 0.88 5.93
N ALA A 144 2.90 0.55 6.74
CA ALA A 144 3.18 -0.82 7.15
C ALA A 144 2.03 -1.45 7.98
N ILE A 145 1.46 -0.69 8.92
CA ILE A 145 0.31 -1.13 9.72
C ILE A 145 -0.94 -1.30 8.84
N VAL A 146 -1.22 -0.35 7.93
CA VAL A 146 -2.32 -0.49 6.98
C VAL A 146 -2.14 -1.73 6.10
N ALA A 147 -0.93 -2.01 5.63
CA ALA A 147 -0.66 -3.21 4.85
C ALA A 147 -0.88 -4.51 5.65
N ALA A 148 -0.57 -4.49 6.95
CA ALA A 148 -0.74 -5.65 7.83
C ALA A 148 -2.20 -5.89 8.27
N VAL A 149 -3.01 -4.84 8.41
CA VAL A 149 -4.40 -4.92 8.91
C VAL A 149 -5.43 -4.96 7.79
N VAL A 150 -5.14 -4.35 6.62
CA VAL A 150 -6.09 -4.21 5.51
C VAL A 150 -5.78 -5.20 4.38
N PRO A 151 -6.76 -6.02 3.96
CA PRO A 151 -6.63 -6.91 2.81
C PRO A 151 -6.21 -6.18 1.53
N ALA A 152 -5.37 -6.79 0.70
CA ALA A 152 -4.78 -6.18 -0.50
C ALA A 152 -5.80 -5.48 -1.42
N ARG A 153 -6.97 -6.08 -1.62
CA ARG A 153 -8.06 -5.55 -2.46
C ARG A 153 -8.64 -4.22 -1.95
N ARG A 154 -8.57 -3.94 -0.64
CA ARG A 154 -9.07 -2.71 0.00
C ARG A 154 -7.96 -1.69 0.29
N ARG A 155 -6.69 -2.03 0.11
CA ARG A 155 -5.54 -1.14 0.40
C ARG A 155 -5.59 0.14 -0.42
N GLY A 156 -6.04 0.10 -1.68
CA GLY A 156 -6.13 1.28 -2.54
C GLY A 156 -6.98 2.42 -1.95
N ARG A 157 -8.13 2.11 -1.33
CA ARG A 157 -8.97 3.12 -0.65
C ARG A 157 -8.27 3.74 0.57
N HIS A 158 -7.53 2.93 1.32
CA HIS A 158 -6.86 3.37 2.54
C HIS A 158 -5.59 4.18 2.23
N LEU A 159 -4.83 3.79 1.20
CA LEU A 159 -3.71 4.56 0.66
C LEU A 159 -4.18 5.89 0.05
N GLY A 160 -5.35 5.90 -0.60
CA GLY A 160 -5.99 7.13 -1.07
C GLY A 160 -6.33 8.09 0.09
N ALA A 161 -6.81 7.58 1.22
CA ALA A 161 -7.07 8.39 2.41
C ALA A 161 -5.77 8.94 3.04
N VAL A 162 -4.68 8.17 3.03
CA VAL A 162 -3.35 8.68 3.41
C VAL A 162 -2.93 9.85 2.50
N GLY A 163 -3.12 9.72 1.18
CA GLY A 163 -2.86 10.82 0.23
C GLY A 163 -3.76 12.05 0.48
N ALA A 164 -5.04 11.83 0.81
CA ALA A 164 -5.97 12.92 1.15
C ALA A 164 -5.55 13.67 2.42
N VAL A 165 -4.97 12.97 3.42
CA VAL A 165 -4.40 13.60 4.62
C VAL A 165 -3.25 14.54 4.27
N PHE A 166 -2.33 14.15 3.39
CA PHE A 166 -1.26 15.04 2.92
C PHE A 166 -1.80 16.24 2.16
N GLY A 167 -2.84 16.04 1.35
CA GLY A 167 -3.55 17.11 0.66
C GLY A 167 -4.24 18.09 1.61
N LEU A 168 -4.89 17.57 2.67
CA LEU A 168 -5.51 18.40 3.69
C LEU A 168 -4.47 19.16 4.50
N ALA A 169 -3.37 18.51 4.85
CA ALA A 169 -2.25 19.10 5.58
C ALA A 169 -1.60 20.24 4.79
N SER A 170 -1.54 20.14 3.45
CA SER A 170 -0.89 21.18 2.65
C SER A 170 -1.59 22.53 2.70
N VAL A 171 -2.92 22.51 2.80
CA VAL A 171 -3.74 23.72 2.92
C VAL A 171 -3.88 24.13 4.38
N THR A 172 -4.22 23.17 5.24
CA THR A 172 -4.49 23.42 6.67
C THR A 172 -3.23 23.80 7.45
N GLY A 173 -2.05 23.35 7.02
CA GLY A 173 -0.79 23.57 7.73
C GLY A 173 -0.43 25.06 7.87
N PRO A 174 -0.26 25.80 6.76
CA PRO A 174 0.01 27.24 6.82
C PRO A 174 -1.13 28.05 7.48
N LEU A 175 -2.37 27.62 7.26
CA LEU A 175 -3.58 28.20 7.83
C LEU A 175 -3.60 28.12 9.36
N LEU A 176 -3.48 26.90 9.88
CA LEU A 176 -3.49 26.62 11.30
C LEU A 176 -2.23 27.18 11.96
N GLY A 177 -1.07 27.06 11.32
CA GLY A 177 0.20 27.62 11.80
C GLY A 177 0.14 29.13 11.96
N GLY A 178 -0.35 29.85 10.95
CA GLY A 178 -0.56 31.30 11.03
C GLY A 178 -1.56 31.67 12.13
N TRP A 179 -2.73 31.03 12.15
CA TRP A 179 -3.75 31.32 13.17
C TRP A 179 -3.26 31.07 14.61
N LEU A 180 -2.57 29.97 14.86
CA LEU A 180 -2.00 29.62 16.17
C LEU A 180 -0.92 30.63 16.61
N THR A 181 -0.12 31.09 15.66
CA THR A 181 0.94 32.07 15.88
C THR A 181 0.33 33.44 16.21
N ASP A 182 -0.63 33.88 15.41
CA ASP A 182 -1.27 35.20 15.54
C ASP A 182 -2.13 35.34 16.82
N HIS A 183 -2.81 34.28 17.27
CA HIS A 183 -3.78 34.36 18.38
C HIS A 183 -3.31 33.76 19.71
N LEU A 184 -2.37 32.81 19.70
CA LEU A 184 -1.87 32.17 20.91
C LEU A 184 -0.37 32.44 21.10
N SER A 185 0.46 31.71 20.36
CA SER A 185 1.92 31.78 20.34
C SER A 185 2.42 30.70 19.39
N TRP A 186 3.55 30.94 18.72
CA TRP A 186 4.25 29.93 17.92
C TRP A 186 4.48 28.60 18.65
N ARG A 187 4.58 28.60 19.99
CA ARG A 187 4.78 27.38 20.81
C ARG A 187 3.62 26.38 20.66
N TRP A 188 2.41 26.87 20.44
CA TRP A 188 1.23 26.02 20.26
C TRP A 188 1.23 25.25 18.94
N CYS A 189 2.01 25.69 17.94
CA CYS A 189 2.28 24.89 16.74
C CYS A 189 2.90 23.53 17.07
N PHE A 190 3.61 23.43 18.21
CA PHE A 190 4.16 22.17 18.71
C PHE A 190 3.25 21.49 19.73
N TYR A 191 2.68 22.24 20.69
CA TYR A 191 1.87 21.65 21.76
C TYR A 191 0.60 20.94 21.26
N VAL A 192 0.01 21.36 20.14
CA VAL A 192 -1.17 20.70 19.54
C VAL A 192 -0.89 19.22 19.18
N ASN A 193 0.37 18.88 18.87
CA ASN A 193 0.74 17.50 18.53
C ASN A 193 0.75 16.57 19.75
N VAL A 194 0.97 17.11 20.94
CA VAL A 194 1.12 16.33 22.18
C VAL A 194 -0.18 15.60 22.58
N PRO A 195 -1.32 16.27 22.79
CA PRO A 195 -2.55 15.59 23.19
C PRO A 195 -3.03 14.61 22.13
N CYS A 196 -2.99 15.01 20.85
CA CYS A 196 -3.42 14.15 19.75
C CYS A 196 -2.51 12.93 19.58
N GLY A 197 -1.19 13.10 19.74
CA GLY A 197 -0.22 12.01 19.71
C GLY A 197 -0.37 11.05 20.90
N LEU A 198 -0.68 11.55 22.09
CA LEU A 198 -0.97 10.71 23.26
C LEU A 198 -2.26 9.89 23.08
N VAL A 199 -3.32 10.50 22.54
CA VAL A 199 -4.57 9.78 22.19
C VAL A 199 -4.28 8.68 21.17
N ALA A 200 -3.53 8.99 20.10
CA ALA A 200 -3.17 8.00 19.10
C ALA A 200 -2.28 6.88 19.68
N LEU A 201 -1.36 7.22 20.60
CA LEU A 201 -0.52 6.25 21.28
C LEU A 201 -1.37 5.30 22.14
N ALA A 202 -2.36 5.82 22.87
CA ALA A 202 -3.30 5.01 23.63
C ALA A 202 -4.09 4.08 22.70
N VAL A 203 -4.66 4.60 21.61
CA VAL A 203 -5.42 3.81 20.64
C VAL A 203 -4.56 2.70 20.03
N VAL A 204 -3.35 2.99 19.56
CA VAL A 204 -2.46 1.98 18.97
C VAL A 204 -2.01 0.96 20.02
N THR A 205 -1.80 1.38 21.27
CA THR A 205 -1.38 0.47 22.33
C THR A 205 -2.48 -0.55 22.66
N PHE A 206 -3.71 -0.09 22.84
CA PHE A 206 -4.83 -0.92 23.32
C PHE A 206 -5.65 -1.58 22.21
N ALA A 207 -5.85 -0.92 21.07
CA ALA A 207 -6.74 -1.40 20.01
C ALA A 207 -6.02 -2.24 18.93
N LEU A 208 -4.75 -1.96 18.63
CA LEU A 208 -3.99 -2.67 17.60
C LEU A 208 -3.30 -3.91 18.18
N ARG A 209 -3.69 -5.11 17.74
CA ARG A 209 -3.02 -6.38 18.14
C ARG A 209 -2.47 -7.06 16.90
N LEU A 210 -1.17 -6.89 16.65
CA LEU A 210 -0.50 -7.57 15.54
C LEU A 210 0.29 -8.78 16.09
N PRO A 211 0.30 -9.91 15.37
CA PRO A 211 1.18 -11.03 15.68
C PRO A 211 2.63 -10.55 15.78
N ARG A 212 3.36 -11.00 16.81
CA ARG A 212 4.77 -10.65 16.97
C ARG A 212 5.59 -11.42 15.94
N THR A 213 6.15 -10.71 14.96
CA THR A 213 7.16 -11.27 14.05
C THR A 213 8.51 -11.22 14.75
N SER A 214 9.05 -12.36 15.15
CA SER A 214 10.41 -12.50 15.69
C SER A 214 11.35 -12.91 14.56
N ALA A 215 11.76 -11.97 13.70
CA ALA A 215 12.88 -12.20 12.80
C ALA A 215 14.18 -12.01 13.57
N ARG A 216 15.04 -13.04 13.62
CA ARG A 216 16.37 -12.94 14.24
C ARG A 216 17.27 -12.07 13.34
N GLY A 217 17.84 -11.00 13.89
CA GLY A 217 18.63 -10.05 13.11
C GLY A 217 19.14 -8.84 13.90
N ARG A 218 20.18 -8.18 13.40
CA ARG A 218 20.71 -6.93 13.94
C ARG A 218 20.60 -5.84 12.87
N LEU A 219 20.23 -4.64 13.30
CA LEU A 219 20.21 -3.46 12.42
C LEU A 219 21.64 -3.16 11.94
N ASP A 220 21.80 -2.84 10.66
CA ASP A 220 23.06 -2.31 10.13
C ASP A 220 23.26 -0.86 10.61
N VAL A 221 23.91 -0.73 11.77
CA VAL A 221 24.23 0.56 12.38
C VAL A 221 25.22 1.32 11.50
N LEU A 222 26.20 0.64 10.89
CA LEU A 222 27.20 1.28 10.05
C LEU A 222 26.59 1.83 8.76
N GLY A 223 25.76 1.02 8.08
CA GLY A 223 24.97 1.47 6.94
C GLY A 223 24.04 2.63 7.29
N THR A 224 23.42 2.60 8.47
CA THR A 224 22.57 3.70 8.97
C THR A 224 23.37 5.00 9.14
N LEU A 225 24.55 4.93 9.74
CA LEU A 225 25.42 6.09 9.95
C LEU A 225 25.96 6.65 8.63
N LEU A 226 26.35 5.78 7.69
CA LEU A 226 26.82 6.18 6.36
C LEU A 226 25.72 6.80 5.51
N LEU A 227 24.50 6.25 5.59
CA LEU A 227 23.33 6.85 4.96
C LEU A 227 23.05 8.24 5.53
N ALA A 228 23.03 8.38 6.86
CA ALA A 228 22.84 9.66 7.53
C ALA A 228 23.90 10.69 7.10
N ALA A 229 25.18 10.28 7.05
CA ALA A 229 26.28 11.12 6.59
C ALA A 229 26.10 11.53 5.12
N ALA A 230 25.79 10.58 4.23
CA ALA A 230 25.58 10.85 2.81
C ALA A 230 24.42 11.82 2.58
N SER A 231 23.27 11.61 3.22
CA SER A 231 22.11 12.51 3.12
C SER A 231 22.44 13.90 3.68
N THR A 232 23.13 13.96 4.83
CA THR A 232 23.50 15.24 5.46
C THR A 232 24.45 16.03 4.56
N CYS A 233 25.50 15.40 4.07
CA CYS A 233 26.44 16.05 3.16
C CYS A 233 25.74 16.54 1.89
N LEU A 234 24.84 15.74 1.30
CA LEU A 234 24.12 16.13 0.09
C LEU A 234 23.14 17.29 0.32
N VAL A 235 22.37 17.25 1.41
CA VAL A 235 21.40 18.31 1.75
C VAL A 235 22.13 19.61 2.10
N LEU A 236 23.22 19.55 2.86
CA LEU A 236 24.03 20.73 3.17
C LEU A 236 24.76 21.27 1.94
N LEU A 237 25.26 20.40 1.06
CA LEU A 237 25.82 20.81 -0.21
C LEU A 237 24.82 21.63 -1.03
N ALA A 238 23.58 21.13 -1.15
CA ALA A 238 22.52 21.83 -1.88
C ALA A 238 22.07 23.12 -1.18
N GLY A 239 22.06 23.14 0.16
CA GLY A 239 21.58 24.27 0.95
C GLY A 239 22.59 25.41 1.09
N TRP A 240 23.88 25.09 1.19
CA TRP A 240 24.94 26.08 1.45
C TRP A 240 25.73 26.45 0.19
N GLY A 241 25.78 25.56 -0.79
CA GLY A 241 26.44 25.83 -2.07
C GLY A 241 25.79 27.01 -2.79
N GLY A 242 26.62 27.98 -3.19
CA GLY A 242 26.18 29.17 -3.94
C GLY A 242 25.43 30.21 -3.12
N THR A 243 25.34 30.03 -1.80
CA THR A 243 24.54 30.90 -0.94
C THR A 243 25.31 31.42 0.25
N SER A 244 25.39 30.64 1.33
CA SER A 244 26.21 30.96 2.48
C SER A 244 27.68 30.84 2.11
N HIS A 245 28.03 29.89 1.23
CA HIS A 245 29.40 29.62 0.82
C HIS A 245 29.46 29.49 -0.71
N ALA A 246 30.49 30.05 -1.33
CA ALA A 246 30.70 29.91 -2.78
C ALA A 246 30.88 28.43 -3.17
N TRP A 247 30.46 28.06 -4.38
CA TRP A 247 30.54 26.68 -4.89
C TRP A 247 31.96 26.09 -4.87
N ASN A 248 32.97 26.95 -5.00
CA ASN A 248 34.39 26.60 -4.97
C ASN A 248 35.02 26.62 -3.56
N SER A 249 34.23 26.89 -2.51
CA SER A 249 34.72 26.88 -1.13
C SER A 249 35.16 25.48 -0.72
N ARG A 250 36.25 25.40 0.06
CA ARG A 250 36.78 24.13 0.59
C ARG A 250 35.71 23.35 1.36
N LEU A 251 34.80 24.03 2.06
CA LEU A 251 33.70 23.40 2.79
C LEU A 251 32.71 22.73 1.83
N VAL A 252 32.28 23.42 0.77
CA VAL A 252 31.30 22.91 -0.21
C VAL A 252 31.90 21.74 -0.99
N LEU A 253 33.16 21.85 -1.43
CA LEU A 253 33.88 20.75 -2.05
C LEU A 253 34.09 19.57 -1.09
N GLY A 254 34.36 19.85 0.19
CA GLY A 254 34.44 18.83 1.24
C GLY A 254 33.11 18.11 1.47
N LEU A 255 31.97 18.83 1.43
CA LEU A 255 30.63 18.24 1.51
C LEU A 255 30.32 17.39 0.27
N ALA A 256 30.70 17.84 -0.93
CA ALA A 256 30.55 17.06 -2.15
C ALA A 256 31.38 15.76 -2.11
N ALA A 257 32.66 15.86 -1.74
CA ALA A 257 33.53 14.71 -1.56
C ALA A 257 33.02 13.76 -0.46
N GLY A 258 32.54 14.32 0.66
CA GLY A 258 31.94 13.57 1.77
C GLY A 258 30.67 12.83 1.35
N ALA A 259 29.78 13.47 0.57
CA ALA A 259 28.58 12.82 0.04
C ALA A 259 28.93 11.64 -0.89
N VAL A 260 29.91 11.84 -1.79
CA VAL A 260 30.38 10.79 -2.70
C VAL A 260 31.04 9.65 -1.94
N LEU A 261 31.95 9.95 -1.01
CA LEU A 261 32.68 8.96 -0.21
C LEU A 261 31.74 8.18 0.72
N ALA A 262 30.84 8.85 1.44
CA ALA A 262 29.86 8.21 2.30
C ALA A 262 28.93 7.30 1.50
N THR A 263 28.49 7.73 0.31
CA THR A 263 27.69 6.89 -0.58
C THR A 263 28.48 5.69 -1.10
N ALA A 264 29.74 5.87 -1.51
CA ALA A 264 30.58 4.76 -1.96
C ALA A 264 30.84 3.74 -0.84
N LEU A 265 31.15 4.22 0.37
CA LEU A 265 31.31 3.36 1.55
C LEU A 265 30.00 2.68 1.92
N LEU A 266 28.86 3.37 1.83
CA LEU A 266 27.54 2.78 2.06
C LEU A 266 27.32 1.60 1.10
N LEU A 267 27.60 1.75 -0.19
CA LEU A 267 27.47 0.67 -1.18
C LEU A 267 28.39 -0.53 -0.86
N VAL A 268 29.59 -0.28 -0.33
CA VAL A 268 30.51 -1.33 0.11
C VAL A 268 29.97 -2.04 1.35
N VAL A 269 29.54 -1.30 2.37
CA VAL A 269 29.01 -1.86 3.63
C VAL A 269 27.73 -2.65 3.39
N GLU A 270 26.78 -2.09 2.63
CA GLU A 270 25.51 -2.73 2.27
C GLU A 270 25.71 -4.02 1.45
N ARG A 271 26.85 -4.16 0.75
CA ARG A 271 27.20 -5.40 0.04
C ARG A 271 27.57 -6.53 1.00
N PHE A 272 28.18 -6.22 2.14
CA PHE A 272 28.63 -7.20 3.14
C PHE A 272 27.67 -7.32 4.33
N ALA A 273 26.70 -6.41 4.47
CA ALA A 273 25.73 -6.43 5.54
C ALA A 273 24.84 -7.69 5.49
N ILE A 274 24.65 -8.34 6.64
CA ILE A 274 23.76 -9.50 6.79
C ILE A 274 22.30 -9.08 6.59
N GLN A 275 21.95 -7.87 7.04
CA GLN A 275 20.62 -7.26 6.89
C GLN A 275 20.76 -5.83 6.37
N PRO A 276 20.96 -5.66 5.05
CA PRO A 276 21.13 -4.35 4.43
C PRO A 276 19.87 -3.47 4.56
N LEU A 277 20.04 -2.16 4.76
CA LEU A 277 18.93 -1.18 4.67
C LEU A 277 18.40 -1.13 3.24
N PHE A 278 19.33 -1.18 2.27
CA PHE A 278 19.03 -1.22 0.85
C PHE A 278 19.62 -2.49 0.25
N PRO A 279 18.83 -3.57 0.14
CA PRO A 279 19.29 -4.78 -0.52
C PRO A 279 19.75 -4.43 -1.94
N LEU A 280 21.06 -4.47 -2.21
CA LEU A 280 21.64 -4.01 -3.50
C LEU A 280 21.04 -4.76 -4.70
N ARG A 281 20.47 -5.94 -4.47
CA ARG A 281 19.66 -6.70 -5.43
C ARG A 281 18.47 -5.90 -6.00
N LEU A 282 17.90 -4.96 -5.25
CA LEU A 282 16.80 -4.10 -5.71
C LEU A 282 17.24 -3.21 -6.87
N PHE A 283 18.47 -2.69 -6.85
CA PHE A 283 19.01 -1.86 -7.94
C PHE A 283 19.29 -2.64 -9.23
N ARG A 284 19.28 -3.98 -9.20
CA ARG A 284 19.31 -4.81 -10.42
C ARG A 284 17.96 -4.84 -11.12
N ASN A 285 16.88 -4.44 -10.45
CA ASN A 285 15.55 -4.39 -11.03
C ASN A 285 15.31 -3.02 -11.68
N PRO A 286 15.15 -2.94 -13.01
CA PRO A 286 14.97 -1.66 -13.70
C PRO A 286 13.71 -0.91 -13.24
N VAL A 287 12.66 -1.62 -12.81
CA VAL A 287 11.43 -1.00 -12.29
C VAL A 287 11.74 -0.19 -11.03
N PHE A 288 12.58 -0.72 -10.13
CA PHE A 288 12.98 -0.04 -8.91
C PHE A 288 13.83 1.19 -9.20
N VAL A 289 14.84 1.07 -10.08
CA VAL A 289 15.73 2.18 -10.45
C VAL A 289 14.96 3.31 -11.14
N VAL A 290 14.14 2.98 -12.15
CA VAL A 290 13.32 3.98 -12.85
C VAL A 290 12.36 4.65 -11.88
N SER A 291 11.68 3.90 -11.01
CA SER A 291 10.76 4.48 -10.02
C SER A 291 11.48 5.40 -9.02
N GLY A 292 12.69 5.04 -8.59
CA GLY A 292 13.52 5.88 -7.73
C GLY A 292 13.91 7.19 -8.41
N LEU A 293 14.38 7.13 -9.66
CA LEU A 293 14.78 8.32 -10.44
C LEU A 293 13.59 9.25 -10.72
N VAL A 294 12.45 8.71 -11.15
CA VAL A 294 11.22 9.50 -11.34
C VAL A 294 10.71 10.04 -9.99
N GLY A 295 10.88 9.27 -8.90
CA GLY A 295 10.58 9.73 -7.55
C GLY A 295 11.38 10.97 -7.14
N ILE A 296 12.68 11.03 -7.48
CA ILE A 296 13.54 12.20 -7.23
C ILE A 296 13.03 13.42 -8.00
N THR A 297 12.73 13.27 -9.30
CA THR A 297 12.28 14.40 -10.13
C THR A 297 10.91 14.92 -9.71
N VAL A 298 9.97 14.04 -9.40
CA VAL A 298 8.65 14.44 -8.88
C VAL A 298 8.76 15.03 -7.47
N GLY A 299 9.66 14.51 -6.63
CA GLY A 299 9.99 15.12 -5.33
C GLY A 299 10.49 16.55 -5.48
N LEU A 300 11.42 16.79 -6.42
CA LEU A 300 11.94 18.11 -6.78
C LEU A 300 10.80 19.07 -7.17
N ALA A 301 9.85 18.61 -8.00
CA ALA A 301 8.69 19.41 -8.39
C ALA A 301 7.73 19.68 -7.24
N LEU A 302 7.32 18.64 -6.51
CA LEU A 302 6.32 18.76 -5.45
C LEU A 302 6.80 19.70 -4.35
N PHE A 303 7.97 19.46 -3.79
CA PHE A 303 8.47 20.27 -2.67
C PHE A 303 8.98 21.64 -3.14
N GLY A 304 9.57 21.73 -4.34
CA GLY A 304 9.96 23.01 -4.94
C GLY A 304 8.76 23.93 -5.21
N THR A 305 7.69 23.42 -5.82
CA THR A 305 6.48 24.23 -6.07
C THR A 305 5.71 24.50 -4.78
N ALA A 306 5.45 23.50 -3.95
CA ALA A 306 4.68 23.68 -2.71
C ALA A 306 5.36 24.62 -1.70
N GLY A 307 6.70 24.71 -1.70
CA GLY A 307 7.42 25.62 -0.81
C GLY A 307 7.41 27.09 -1.24
N TYR A 308 7.43 27.37 -2.55
CA TYR A 308 7.58 28.75 -3.07
C TYR A 308 6.29 29.35 -3.64
N LEU A 309 5.35 28.54 -4.13
CA LEU A 309 4.12 29.03 -4.76
C LEU A 309 3.19 29.78 -3.78
N PRO A 310 2.93 29.29 -2.55
CA PRO A 310 2.13 30.04 -1.58
C PRO A 310 2.80 31.36 -1.19
N THR A 311 4.13 31.34 -1.03
CA THR A 311 4.95 32.51 -0.70
C THR A 311 4.88 33.56 -1.81
N GLN A 312 4.91 33.14 -3.09
CA GLN A 312 4.71 34.02 -4.24
C GLN A 312 3.36 34.73 -4.22
N LEU A 313 2.27 33.99 -3.98
CA LEU A 313 0.94 34.58 -3.93
C LEU A 313 0.82 35.64 -2.82
N ARG A 314 1.42 35.37 -1.66
CA ARG A 314 1.43 36.31 -0.52
C ARG A 314 2.28 37.55 -0.80
N MET A 315 3.48 37.37 -1.36
CA MET A 315 4.41 38.47 -1.65
C MET A 315 3.89 39.40 -2.76
N VAL A 316 3.37 38.84 -3.85
CA VAL A 316 2.95 39.62 -5.04
C VAL A 316 1.50 40.08 -4.93
N GLY A 317 0.60 39.19 -4.49
CA GLY A 317 -0.82 39.50 -4.41
C GLY A 317 -1.25 40.20 -3.12
N GLY A 318 -0.36 40.29 -2.11
CA GLY A 318 -0.70 40.83 -0.79
C GLY A 318 -1.81 40.06 -0.06
N ILE A 319 -2.11 38.84 -0.51
CA ILE A 319 -3.24 38.04 0.00
C ILE A 319 -2.89 37.36 1.32
N SER A 320 -3.92 37.08 2.12
CA SER A 320 -3.77 36.40 3.41
C SER A 320 -3.24 34.97 3.27
N ALA A 321 -2.70 34.41 4.37
CA ALA A 321 -2.31 32.99 4.43
C ALA A 321 -3.48 32.05 4.10
N THR A 322 -4.69 32.43 4.53
CA THR A 322 -5.94 31.71 4.24
C THR A 322 -6.26 31.68 2.77
N GLU A 323 -6.23 32.84 2.11
CA GLU A 323 -6.57 32.92 0.69
C GLU A 323 -5.51 32.22 -0.18
N SER A 324 -4.23 32.35 0.16
CA SER A 324 -3.14 31.62 -0.49
C SER A 324 -3.30 30.10 -0.35
N GLY A 325 -3.66 29.60 0.84
CA GLY A 325 -3.94 28.19 1.08
C GLY A 325 -5.16 27.70 0.28
N LEU A 326 -6.24 28.49 0.21
CA LEU A 326 -7.42 28.15 -0.59
C LEU A 326 -7.10 28.06 -2.08
N LEU A 327 -6.22 28.92 -2.59
CA LEU A 327 -5.75 28.87 -3.98
C LEU A 327 -4.86 27.65 -4.28
N MET A 328 -4.40 26.91 -3.28
CA MET A 328 -3.68 25.63 -3.45
C MET A 328 -4.62 24.42 -3.53
N LEU A 329 -5.91 24.58 -3.19
CA LEU A 329 -6.90 23.49 -3.26
C LEU A 329 -6.98 22.82 -4.64
N PRO A 330 -6.91 23.54 -5.79
CA PRO A 330 -6.91 22.90 -7.10
C PRO A 330 -5.73 21.93 -7.29
N MET A 331 -4.53 22.25 -6.79
CA MET A 331 -3.38 21.34 -6.82
C MET A 331 -3.66 20.07 -6.04
N THR A 332 -4.14 20.20 -4.80
CA THR A 332 -4.49 19.07 -3.95
C THR A 332 -5.60 18.21 -4.57
N ALA A 333 -6.63 18.84 -5.13
CA ALA A 333 -7.73 18.18 -5.81
C ALA A 333 -7.23 17.41 -7.06
N GLY A 334 -6.29 18.00 -7.81
CA GLY A 334 -5.59 17.33 -8.90
C GLY A 334 -4.85 16.08 -8.44
N ILE A 335 -4.05 16.17 -7.37
CA ILE A 335 -3.29 15.04 -6.82
C ILE A 335 -4.24 13.91 -6.43
N VAL A 336 -5.23 14.21 -5.59
CA VAL A 336 -6.17 13.20 -5.07
C VAL A 336 -7.03 12.62 -6.19
N GLY A 337 -7.60 13.48 -7.04
CA GLY A 337 -8.47 13.09 -8.15
C GLY A 337 -7.75 12.16 -9.13
N ALA A 338 -6.55 12.55 -9.59
CA ALA A 338 -5.76 11.74 -10.50
C ALA A 338 -5.29 10.43 -9.85
N SER A 339 -4.88 10.45 -8.57
CA SER A 339 -4.51 9.23 -7.84
C SER A 339 -5.66 8.22 -7.75
N VAL A 340 -6.88 8.68 -7.45
CA VAL A 340 -8.07 7.82 -7.37
C VAL A 340 -8.46 7.29 -8.74
N VAL A 341 -8.46 8.15 -9.75
CA VAL A 341 -8.79 7.78 -11.15
C VAL A 341 -7.79 6.75 -11.66
N CYS A 342 -6.48 7.02 -11.58
CA CYS A 342 -5.44 6.06 -11.98
C CYS A 342 -5.54 4.73 -11.22
N GLY A 343 -5.75 4.76 -9.90
CA GLY A 343 -5.93 3.53 -9.12
C GLY A 343 -7.11 2.68 -9.60
N ARG A 344 -8.25 3.32 -9.94
CA ARG A 344 -9.42 2.62 -10.49
C ARG A 344 -9.19 2.11 -11.90
N LEU A 345 -8.55 2.89 -12.76
CA LEU A 345 -8.26 2.44 -14.13
C LEU A 345 -7.25 1.29 -14.13
N ILE A 346 -6.17 1.37 -13.35
CA ILE A 346 -5.19 0.28 -13.22
C ILE A 346 -5.87 -1.01 -12.73
N ALA A 347 -6.80 -0.90 -11.76
CA ALA A 347 -7.55 -2.05 -11.28
C ALA A 347 -8.46 -2.67 -12.36
N ARG A 348 -8.93 -1.89 -13.34
CA ARG A 348 -9.77 -2.37 -14.45
C ARG A 348 -8.95 -2.86 -15.64
N THR A 349 -7.90 -2.15 -16.03
CA THR A 349 -7.13 -2.42 -17.24
C THR A 349 -5.94 -3.33 -17.00
N GLY A 350 -5.44 -3.44 -15.76
CA GLY A 350 -4.22 -4.18 -15.41
C GLY A 350 -2.91 -3.50 -15.85
N HIS A 351 -2.99 -2.43 -16.64
CA HIS A 351 -1.84 -1.72 -17.19
C HIS A 351 -1.57 -0.47 -16.36
N TYR A 352 -0.34 -0.31 -15.85
CA TYR A 352 0.07 0.83 -15.04
C TYR A 352 1.16 1.70 -15.67
N ARG A 353 1.86 1.23 -16.72
CA ARG A 353 3.01 1.96 -17.30
C ARG A 353 2.66 3.34 -17.87
N THR A 354 1.47 3.49 -18.44
CA THR A 354 1.04 4.71 -19.13
C THR A 354 0.88 5.90 -18.18
N TYR A 355 0.47 5.67 -16.93
CA TYR A 355 0.16 6.75 -15.99
C TYR A 355 1.39 7.48 -15.45
N PRO A 356 2.51 6.83 -15.06
CA PRO A 356 3.72 7.54 -14.66
C PRO A 356 4.33 8.37 -15.80
N VAL A 357 4.25 7.88 -17.05
CA VAL A 357 4.75 8.60 -18.23
C VAL A 357 3.92 9.86 -18.47
N LEU A 358 2.60 9.69 -18.58
CA LEU A 358 1.67 10.80 -18.78
C LEU A 358 1.72 11.79 -17.60
N GLY A 359 1.77 11.28 -16.38
CA GLY A 359 1.87 12.08 -15.16
C GLY A 359 3.16 12.90 -15.08
N SER A 360 4.29 12.35 -15.50
CA SER A 360 5.56 13.08 -15.55
C SER A 360 5.55 14.17 -16.62
N ALA A 361 4.97 13.90 -17.79
CA ALA A 361 4.76 14.90 -18.84
C ALA A 361 3.81 16.02 -18.35
N LEU A 362 2.72 15.66 -17.66
CA LEU A 362 1.74 16.60 -17.13
C LEU A 362 2.31 17.46 -15.99
N THR A 363 3.15 16.87 -15.13
CA THR A 363 3.91 17.60 -14.10
C THR A 363 4.85 18.62 -14.74
N THR A 364 5.58 18.20 -15.78
CA THR A 364 6.47 19.09 -16.55
C THR A 364 5.70 20.25 -17.18
N LEU A 365 4.56 19.96 -17.79
CA LEU A 365 3.68 20.97 -18.39
C LEU A 365 3.13 21.93 -17.33
N GLY A 366 2.68 21.42 -16.18
CA GLY A 366 2.20 22.24 -15.07
C GLY A 366 3.26 23.20 -14.53
N VAL A 367 4.48 22.71 -14.29
CA VAL A 367 5.61 23.57 -13.86
C VAL A 367 5.97 24.60 -14.94
N TRP A 368 5.97 24.20 -16.21
CA TRP A 368 6.21 25.12 -17.32
C TRP A 368 5.13 26.20 -17.44
N LEU A 369 3.85 25.86 -17.25
CA LEU A 369 2.76 26.85 -17.21
C LEU A 369 2.92 27.82 -16.03
N LEU A 370 3.22 27.32 -14.83
CA LEU A 370 3.49 28.15 -13.66
C LEU A 370 4.70 29.06 -13.84
N SER A 371 5.61 28.72 -14.76
CA SER A 371 6.74 29.60 -15.06
C SER A 371 6.37 30.86 -15.83
N ARG A 372 5.17 30.88 -16.43
CA ARG A 372 4.55 32.02 -17.12
C ARG A 372 3.62 32.82 -16.22
N LEU A 373 3.70 32.63 -14.90
CA LEU A 373 2.88 33.36 -13.96
C LEU A 373 3.24 34.84 -13.96
N GLU A 374 2.28 35.68 -14.33
CA GLU A 374 2.36 37.13 -14.27
C GLU A 374 1.51 37.65 -13.09
N PRO A 375 1.80 38.86 -12.56
CA PRO A 375 1.04 39.44 -11.44
C PRO A 375 -0.48 39.48 -11.68
N ASP A 376 -0.88 39.66 -12.94
CA ASP A 376 -2.27 39.89 -13.35
C ASP A 376 -3.01 38.58 -13.72
N THR A 377 -2.39 37.42 -13.50
CA THR A 377 -2.93 36.12 -13.93
C THR A 377 -4.29 35.86 -13.26
N PRO A 378 -5.36 35.62 -14.05
CA PRO A 378 -6.67 35.28 -13.51
C PRO A 378 -6.64 34.09 -12.55
N ARG A 379 -7.36 34.18 -11.44
CA ARG A 379 -7.43 33.12 -10.40
C ARG A 379 -7.84 31.75 -10.98
N LEU A 380 -8.75 31.75 -11.96
CA LEU A 380 -9.18 30.52 -12.63
C LEU A 380 -8.03 29.88 -13.44
N GLN A 381 -7.25 30.69 -14.16
CA GLN A 381 -6.10 30.20 -14.93
C GLN A 381 -5.02 29.62 -14.01
N PHE A 382 -4.73 30.31 -12.91
CA PHE A 382 -3.85 29.79 -11.86
C PHE A 382 -4.35 28.47 -11.27
N GLY A 383 -5.65 28.38 -10.98
CA GLY A 383 -6.30 27.17 -10.50
C GLY A 383 -6.19 25.99 -11.48
N ILE A 384 -6.34 26.24 -12.78
CA ILE A 384 -6.17 25.21 -13.82
C ILE A 384 -4.72 24.73 -13.88
N TRP A 385 -3.74 25.64 -13.86
CA TRP A 385 -2.31 25.27 -13.93
C TRP A 385 -1.86 24.46 -12.71
N THR A 386 -2.29 24.86 -11.51
CA THR A 386 -2.00 24.15 -10.27
C THR A 386 -2.72 22.80 -10.20
N ALA A 387 -3.96 22.71 -10.67
CA ALA A 387 -4.68 21.44 -10.80
C ALA A 387 -4.00 20.49 -11.80
N LEU A 388 -3.48 21.01 -12.92
CA LEU A 388 -2.75 20.22 -13.91
C LEU A 388 -1.45 19.65 -13.32
N LEU A 389 -0.68 20.50 -12.63
CA LEU A 389 0.51 20.07 -11.88
C LEU A 389 0.16 18.98 -10.86
N GLY A 390 -0.88 19.22 -10.06
CA GLY A 390 -1.36 18.28 -9.07
C GLY A 390 -1.78 16.94 -9.68
N ALA A 391 -2.54 16.97 -10.78
CA ALA A 391 -2.95 15.79 -11.51
C ALA A 391 -1.73 14.98 -11.98
N GLY A 392 -0.70 15.65 -12.53
CA GLY A 392 0.54 15.00 -12.95
C GLY A 392 1.21 14.24 -11.80
N ILE A 393 1.39 14.90 -10.66
CA ILE A 393 1.96 14.30 -9.45
C ILE A 393 1.10 13.12 -8.96
N GLY A 394 -0.23 13.29 -8.97
CA GLY A 394 -1.21 12.28 -8.55
C GLY A 394 -1.24 11.03 -9.43
N MET A 395 -0.89 11.14 -10.72
CA MET A 395 -0.76 10.00 -11.64
C MET A 395 0.54 9.21 -11.41
N VAL A 396 1.60 9.86 -10.92
CA VAL A 396 2.90 9.23 -10.73
C VAL A 396 3.01 8.56 -9.35
N MET A 397 2.71 9.30 -8.29
CA MET A 397 3.03 8.93 -6.90
C MET A 397 2.53 7.54 -6.47
N PRO A 398 1.20 7.26 -6.46
CA PRO A 398 0.71 5.96 -6.02
C PRO A 398 1.11 4.82 -6.97
N VAL A 399 1.31 5.13 -8.26
CA VAL A 399 1.62 4.12 -9.27
C VAL A 399 3.07 3.66 -9.17
N LEU A 400 4.03 4.55 -8.87
CA LEU A 400 5.41 4.14 -8.62
C LEU A 400 5.53 3.25 -7.39
N VAL A 401 4.81 3.58 -6.30
CA VAL A 401 4.79 2.74 -5.10
C VAL A 401 4.25 1.36 -5.44
N LEU A 402 3.13 1.29 -6.16
CA LEU A 402 2.55 0.02 -6.62
C LEU A 402 3.50 -0.77 -7.54
N ALA A 403 4.15 -0.10 -8.49
CA ALA A 403 5.09 -0.71 -9.42
C ALA A 403 6.29 -1.32 -8.69
N VAL A 404 6.86 -0.59 -7.73
CA VAL A 404 7.94 -1.08 -6.88
C VAL A 404 7.47 -2.28 -6.07
N GLN A 405 6.34 -2.16 -5.37
CA GLN A 405 5.77 -3.22 -4.54
C GLN A 405 5.50 -4.52 -5.32
N ASN A 406 4.96 -4.41 -6.53
CA ASN A 406 4.70 -5.56 -7.40
C ASN A 406 5.95 -6.17 -8.04
N SER A 407 7.08 -5.45 -8.03
CA SER A 407 8.32 -5.88 -8.69
C SER A 407 9.29 -6.59 -7.76
N VAL A 408 9.04 -6.57 -6.45
CA VAL A 408 9.92 -7.10 -5.40
C VAL A 408 9.29 -8.28 -4.67
N ARG A 409 10.12 -9.06 -3.98
CA ARG A 409 9.66 -10.19 -3.16
C ARG A 409 8.93 -9.65 -1.92
N PRO A 410 7.94 -10.39 -1.34
CA PRO A 410 7.25 -9.96 -0.13
C PRO A 410 8.19 -9.61 1.04
N ALA A 411 9.31 -10.32 1.17
CA ALA A 411 10.33 -10.04 2.19
C ALA A 411 11.03 -8.68 2.02
N ASP A 412 11.13 -8.16 0.79
CA ASP A 412 11.81 -6.90 0.47
C ASP A 412 10.82 -5.72 0.33
N LEU A 413 9.51 -5.96 0.49
CA LEU A 413 8.44 -4.98 0.25
C LEU A 413 8.63 -3.69 1.09
N GLY A 414 8.96 -3.86 2.37
CA GLY A 414 9.17 -2.76 3.31
C GLY A 414 10.38 -1.90 2.91
N ALA A 415 11.53 -2.54 2.67
CA ALA A 415 12.76 -1.86 2.24
C ALA A 415 12.58 -1.13 0.90
N ALA A 416 11.92 -1.77 -0.07
CA ALA A 416 11.71 -1.18 -1.39
C ALA A 416 10.77 0.03 -1.36
N THR A 417 9.69 -0.04 -0.57
CA THR A 417 8.75 1.09 -0.41
C THR A 417 9.44 2.27 0.28
N ALA A 418 10.17 2.01 1.38
CA ALA A 418 10.88 3.04 2.11
C ALA A 418 12.01 3.69 1.30
N ALA A 419 12.68 2.92 0.45
CA ALA A 419 13.68 3.46 -0.47
C ALA A 419 13.07 4.42 -1.49
N GLY A 420 11.91 4.08 -2.07
CA GLY A 420 11.18 4.97 -2.97
C GLY A 420 10.82 6.31 -2.31
N ASP A 421 10.32 6.25 -1.07
CA ASP A 421 9.99 7.45 -0.30
C ASP A 421 11.23 8.25 0.12
N TYR A 422 12.32 7.57 0.47
CA TYR A 422 13.61 8.21 0.77
C TYR A 422 14.13 8.99 -0.43
N PHE A 423 14.20 8.38 -1.61
CA PHE A 423 14.68 9.04 -2.82
C PHE A 423 13.81 10.25 -3.20
N ARG A 424 12.49 10.13 -3.06
CA ARG A 424 11.56 11.23 -3.28
C ARG A 424 11.77 12.39 -2.30
N GLN A 425 11.90 12.12 -1.00
CA GLN A 425 12.15 13.17 0.00
C GLN A 425 13.52 13.82 -0.15
N LEU A 426 14.53 13.02 -0.52
CA LEU A 426 15.86 13.52 -0.81
C LEU A 426 15.83 14.48 -2.01
N GLY A 427 15.14 14.10 -3.09
CA GLY A 427 14.90 14.97 -4.25
C GLY A 427 14.18 16.26 -3.87
N GLY A 428 13.14 16.17 -3.02
CA GLY A 428 12.44 17.35 -2.51
C GLY A 428 13.31 18.31 -1.71
N SER A 429 14.12 17.77 -0.80
CA SER A 429 15.02 18.57 0.04
C SER A 429 16.09 19.28 -0.78
N VAL A 430 16.70 18.57 -1.74
CA VAL A 430 17.67 19.15 -2.70
C VAL A 430 16.98 20.21 -3.57
N GLY A 431 15.72 20.00 -3.96
CA GLY A 431 14.95 20.95 -4.77
C GLY A 431 14.69 22.27 -4.07
N VAL A 432 14.17 22.21 -2.84
CA VAL A 432 13.91 23.42 -2.04
C VAL A 432 15.20 24.22 -1.83
N ALA A 433 16.30 23.51 -1.55
CA ALA A 433 17.61 24.09 -1.34
C ALA A 433 18.19 24.75 -2.61
N ALA A 434 18.17 24.03 -3.75
CA ALA A 434 18.63 24.55 -5.03
C ALA A 434 17.79 25.75 -5.52
N PHE A 435 16.46 25.69 -5.36
CA PHE A 435 15.58 26.84 -5.65
C PHE A 435 15.91 28.04 -4.76
N GLY A 436 16.14 27.81 -3.47
CA GLY A 436 16.51 28.87 -2.53
C GLY A 436 17.83 29.52 -2.91
N ALA A 437 18.80 28.72 -3.36
CA ALA A 437 20.06 29.22 -3.86
C ALA A 437 19.90 30.09 -5.10
N LEU A 438 19.18 29.58 -6.10
CA LEU A 438 18.90 30.33 -7.33
C LEU A 438 18.11 31.61 -7.06
N LEU A 439 17.11 31.57 -6.17
CA LEU A 439 16.33 32.74 -5.77
C LEU A 439 17.24 33.81 -5.14
N THR A 440 18.12 33.40 -4.22
CA THR A 440 19.03 34.33 -3.53
C THR A 440 19.95 35.02 -4.54
N THR A 441 20.59 34.25 -5.43
CA THR A 441 21.49 34.81 -6.46
C THR A 441 20.75 35.75 -7.41
N ARG A 442 19.58 35.35 -7.92
CA ARG A 442 18.81 36.16 -8.88
C ARG A 442 18.19 37.40 -8.25
N LEU A 443 17.77 37.32 -7.00
CA LEU A 443 17.24 38.47 -6.28
C LEU A 443 18.37 39.47 -6.00
N ALA A 444 19.57 39.01 -5.64
CA ALA A 444 20.75 39.87 -5.48
C ALA A 444 21.16 40.57 -6.79
N GLU A 445 21.02 39.92 -7.95
CA GLU A 445 21.28 40.53 -9.27
C GLU A 445 20.27 41.60 -9.67
N ARG A 446 19.03 41.53 -9.16
CA ARG A 446 17.91 42.41 -9.58
C ARG A 446 17.59 43.53 -8.62
N LEU A 447 17.98 43.39 -7.35
CA LEU A 447 17.88 44.49 -6.40
C LEU A 447 18.99 45.50 -6.71
N PRO A 448 18.69 46.80 -6.79
CA PRO A 448 19.71 47.82 -7.02
C PRO A 448 20.79 47.75 -5.92
N GLU A 449 22.07 47.88 -6.31
CA GLU A 449 23.28 47.75 -5.45
C GLU A 449 23.31 48.62 -4.16
N ARG A 450 22.26 49.40 -3.87
CA ARG A 450 22.21 50.34 -2.74
C ARG A 450 20.84 50.43 -2.06
N ALA A 451 20.28 49.29 -1.64
CA ALA A 451 19.39 49.28 -0.47
C ALA A 451 20.19 49.14 0.85
N GLY A 452 21.28 49.92 0.96
CA GLY A 452 21.88 50.44 2.19
C GLY A 452 22.12 49.52 3.39
N GLY A 453 22.29 48.20 3.24
CA GLY A 453 22.50 47.32 4.41
C GLY A 453 21.31 47.24 5.38
N VAL A 454 20.13 47.75 4.98
CA VAL A 454 18.89 47.76 5.79
C VAL A 454 18.04 46.51 5.53
N LEU A 455 18.23 45.85 4.41
CA LEU A 455 17.47 44.64 4.08
C LEU A 455 18.04 43.43 4.82
N PRO A 456 17.22 42.72 5.62
CA PRO A 456 17.56 41.40 6.14
C PRO A 456 18.01 40.46 5.02
N ASP A 457 18.79 39.44 5.36
CA ASP A 457 19.21 38.37 4.44
C ASP A 457 18.01 37.94 3.59
N PRO A 458 18.11 37.87 2.24
CA PRO A 458 17.02 37.48 1.33
C PRO A 458 16.21 36.24 1.76
N ARG A 459 16.81 35.39 2.60
CA ARG A 459 16.24 34.16 3.18
C ARG A 459 15.34 34.38 4.41
N SER A 460 15.52 35.51 5.10
CA SER A 460 14.79 35.92 6.30
C SER A 460 13.61 36.84 5.99
N LEU A 461 13.55 37.36 4.75
CA LEU A 461 12.45 38.18 4.26
C LEU A 461 11.18 37.34 4.10
N THR A 462 10.33 37.40 5.11
CA THR A 462 8.97 36.87 5.03
C THR A 462 8.00 37.91 4.51
N PRO A 463 6.83 37.49 3.99
CA PRO A 463 5.84 38.43 3.47
C PRO A 463 5.49 39.54 4.47
N GLY A 464 5.42 39.21 5.76
CA GLY A 464 5.19 40.20 6.82
C GLY A 464 6.33 41.23 6.97
N LEU A 465 7.59 40.79 6.93
CA LEU A 465 8.76 41.68 7.00
C LEU A 465 8.88 42.58 5.77
N VAL A 466 8.54 42.06 4.58
CA VAL A 466 8.57 42.82 3.34
C VAL A 466 7.45 43.86 3.31
N HIS A 467 6.25 43.53 3.77
CA HIS A 467 5.15 44.50 3.88
C HIS A 467 5.40 45.59 4.93
N ALA A 468 6.24 45.32 5.94
CA ALA A 468 6.69 46.30 6.92
C ALA A 468 7.79 47.26 6.40
N LEU A 469 8.38 46.99 5.23
CA LEU A 469 9.38 47.88 4.62
C LEU A 469 8.73 49.19 4.11
N PRO A 470 9.50 50.29 4.06
CA PRO A 470 9.07 51.51 3.38
C PRO A 470 8.63 51.22 1.94
N ALA A 471 7.55 51.86 1.49
CA ALA A 471 6.91 51.59 0.19
C ALA A 471 7.89 51.45 -0.99
N PRO A 472 8.92 52.30 -1.16
CA PRO A 472 9.86 52.17 -2.29
C PRO A 472 10.69 50.88 -2.25
N LEU A 473 11.08 50.42 -1.05
CA LEU A 473 11.87 49.20 -0.86
C LEU A 473 10.99 47.96 -0.94
N ARG A 474 9.78 48.03 -0.38
CA ARG A 474 8.77 46.97 -0.50
C ARG A 474 8.44 46.71 -1.97
N ASP A 475 8.11 47.76 -2.72
CA ASP A 475 7.63 47.62 -4.10
C ASP A 475 8.76 47.12 -5.02
N ALA A 476 10.00 47.57 -4.81
CA ALA A 476 11.18 47.04 -5.51
C ALA A 476 11.43 45.55 -5.19
N HIS A 477 11.24 45.14 -3.93
CA HIS A 477 11.35 43.73 -3.53
C HIS A 477 10.25 42.87 -4.13
N VAL A 478 8.99 43.34 -4.05
CA VAL A 478 7.82 42.63 -4.57
C VAL A 478 7.96 42.44 -6.08
N GLU A 479 8.37 43.47 -6.82
CA GLU A 479 8.59 43.39 -8.26
C GLU A 479 9.74 42.44 -8.63
N ALA A 480 10.89 42.55 -7.94
CA ALA A 480 12.02 41.66 -8.16
C ALA A 480 11.65 40.20 -7.87
N TYR A 481 10.84 39.95 -6.83
CA TYR A 481 10.34 38.63 -6.47
C TYR A 481 9.32 38.11 -7.51
N ALA A 482 8.36 38.97 -7.91
CA ALA A 482 7.33 38.68 -8.90
C ALA A 482 7.92 38.21 -10.22
N GLN A 483 9.01 38.82 -10.67
CA GLN A 483 9.66 38.46 -11.92
C GLN A 483 10.68 37.31 -11.78
N THR A 484 11.11 36.97 -10.56
CA THR A 484 12.17 35.96 -10.35
C THR A 484 11.57 34.59 -10.12
N VAL A 485 10.62 34.45 -9.19
CA VAL A 485 10.11 33.13 -8.78
C VAL A 485 9.45 32.34 -9.92
N PRO A 486 8.57 32.91 -10.77
CA PRO A 486 8.01 32.18 -11.90
C PRO A 486 9.11 31.66 -12.84
N ARG A 487 10.12 32.50 -13.13
CA ARG A 487 11.26 32.11 -13.98
C ARG A 487 12.13 31.02 -13.33
N LEU A 488 12.13 30.88 -12.01
CA LEU A 488 12.83 29.78 -11.36
C LEU A 488 12.24 28.41 -11.73
N PHE A 489 10.92 28.34 -11.94
CA PHE A 489 10.27 27.11 -12.38
C PHE A 489 10.76 26.64 -13.77
N LEU A 490 11.26 27.54 -14.64
CA LEU A 490 11.88 27.14 -15.91
C LEU A 490 13.13 26.28 -15.70
N TYR A 491 13.93 26.52 -14.64
CA TYR A 491 15.12 25.70 -14.38
C TYR A 491 14.77 24.28 -13.94
N LEU A 492 13.55 24.07 -13.44
CA LEU A 492 13.05 22.75 -13.07
C LEU A 492 12.57 21.95 -14.29
N VAL A 493 12.07 22.63 -15.34
CA VAL A 493 11.52 21.98 -16.54
C VAL A 493 12.50 20.98 -17.18
N PRO A 494 13.79 21.29 -17.45
CA PRO A 494 14.72 20.31 -18.02
C PRO A 494 14.89 19.05 -17.17
N VAL A 495 14.92 19.20 -15.85
CA VAL A 495 15.04 18.06 -14.92
C VAL A 495 13.78 17.20 -14.95
N LEU A 496 12.60 17.82 -15.07
CA LEU A 496 11.34 17.10 -15.19
C LEU A 496 11.15 16.44 -16.56
N VAL A 497 11.61 17.08 -17.64
CA VAL A 497 11.69 16.45 -18.97
C VAL A 497 12.55 15.20 -18.91
N LEU A 498 13.73 15.28 -18.28
CA LEU A 498 14.58 14.10 -18.07
C LEU A 498 13.87 13.03 -17.24
N GLY A 499 13.15 13.42 -16.18
CA GLY A 499 12.30 12.51 -15.41
C GLY A 499 11.21 11.83 -16.24
N ALA A 500 10.55 12.57 -17.13
CA ALA A 500 9.55 12.04 -18.05
C ALA A 500 10.17 11.06 -19.06
N LEU A 501 11.35 11.36 -19.59
CA LEU A 501 12.10 10.45 -20.46
C LEU A 501 12.50 9.17 -19.71
N VAL A 502 12.94 9.29 -18.45
CA VAL A 502 13.25 8.14 -17.59
C VAL A 502 12.00 7.30 -17.33
N ALA A 503 10.84 7.93 -17.11
CA ALA A 503 9.56 7.24 -16.92
C ALA A 503 9.19 6.37 -18.13
N CYS A 504 9.56 6.75 -19.36
CA CYS A 504 9.33 5.94 -20.56
C CYS A 504 10.02 4.57 -20.51
N PHE A 505 11.11 4.43 -19.76
CA PHE A 505 11.84 3.16 -19.58
C PHE A 505 11.22 2.26 -18.49
N LEU A 506 10.13 2.69 -17.85
CA LEU A 506 9.42 1.87 -16.88
C LEU A 506 8.91 0.60 -17.57
N ARG A 507 9.44 -0.55 -17.17
CA ARG A 507 9.05 -1.85 -17.73
C ARG A 507 7.82 -2.36 -17.01
N GLU A 508 6.77 -2.65 -17.77
CA GLU A 508 5.58 -3.30 -17.26
C GLU A 508 5.88 -4.78 -17.06
N ARG A 509 5.99 -5.21 -15.79
CA ARG A 509 5.92 -6.63 -15.47
C ARG A 509 4.46 -7.01 -15.35
N ALA A 510 4.06 -8.05 -16.09
CA ALA A 510 2.72 -8.59 -16.03
C ALA A 510 2.30 -8.83 -14.56
N PRO A 511 1.06 -8.46 -14.18
CA PRO A 511 0.55 -8.69 -12.83
C PRO A 511 0.68 -10.19 -12.49
N LEU A 512 0.87 -10.53 -11.22
CA LEU A 512 0.97 -11.92 -10.78
C LEU A 512 -0.19 -12.79 -11.28
N ALA A 513 -1.38 -12.22 -11.50
CA ALA A 513 -2.52 -12.90 -12.10
C ALA A 513 -2.27 -13.39 -13.55
N ALA A 514 -1.45 -12.68 -14.34
CA ALA A 514 -1.10 -13.08 -15.70
C ALA A 514 0.05 -14.11 -15.77
N ARG A 515 0.68 -14.45 -14.63
CA ARG A 515 1.61 -15.60 -14.59
C ARG A 515 0.88 -16.93 -14.49
N ASP A 516 -0.38 -16.91 -14.05
CA ASP A 516 -1.24 -18.09 -14.09
C ASP A 516 -1.87 -18.28 -15.49
N ASP A 517 -1.91 -17.24 -16.32
CA ASP A 517 -2.59 -17.22 -17.63
C ASP A 517 -1.67 -17.04 -18.88
N ALA A 518 -0.34 -17.14 -18.77
CA ALA A 518 0.55 -17.01 -19.95
C ALA A 518 0.65 -18.33 -20.76
N PRO A 519 0.23 -18.37 -22.04
CA PRO A 519 0.41 -19.55 -22.89
C PRO A 519 1.87 -19.60 -23.36
N GLY A 520 2.74 -20.30 -22.63
CA GLY A 520 4.12 -20.57 -23.08
C GLY A 520 5.21 -20.77 -22.02
N GLY A 521 4.92 -20.70 -20.72
CA GLY A 521 5.84 -21.19 -19.68
C GLY A 521 5.51 -22.64 -19.29
N PRO A 522 6.49 -23.51 -18.97
CA PRO A 522 6.20 -24.89 -18.61
C PRO A 522 5.27 -24.90 -17.38
N ALA A 523 4.08 -25.45 -17.58
CA ALA A 523 3.05 -25.55 -16.56
C ALA A 523 3.61 -26.22 -15.28
N PRO A 524 3.22 -25.77 -14.07
CA PRO A 524 3.27 -26.66 -12.92
C PRO A 524 2.45 -27.89 -13.29
N ALA A 525 3.09 -29.07 -13.27
CA ALA A 525 2.57 -30.31 -13.80
C ALA A 525 1.11 -30.53 -13.37
N SER A 526 0.20 -30.26 -14.30
CA SER A 526 -1.13 -30.85 -14.33
C SER A 526 -0.95 -32.36 -14.15
N ALA A 527 -1.77 -32.93 -13.26
CA ALA A 527 -1.84 -34.36 -12.99
C ALA A 527 -1.67 -35.17 -14.30
N PRO A 528 -0.81 -36.20 -14.30
CA PRO A 528 -0.65 -37.01 -15.50
C PRO A 528 -2.00 -37.62 -15.85
N ALA A 529 -2.51 -37.28 -17.03
CA ALA A 529 -3.59 -37.98 -17.68
C ALA A 529 -3.27 -39.49 -17.66
N LEU A 530 -4.25 -40.31 -17.28
CA LEU A 530 -4.17 -41.75 -17.37
C LEU A 530 -3.84 -42.14 -18.82
N VAL A 531 -2.58 -42.49 -19.07
CA VAL A 531 -2.18 -43.28 -20.23
C VAL A 531 -2.24 -44.74 -19.78
N PRO A 532 -2.97 -45.63 -20.47
CA PRO A 532 -2.96 -47.05 -20.16
C PRO A 532 -1.54 -47.60 -20.25
N ALA A 533 -1.16 -48.44 -19.29
CA ALA A 533 0.19 -48.95 -19.10
C ALA A 533 0.79 -49.58 -20.37
N ALA A 534 1.66 -48.84 -21.06
CA ALA A 534 2.60 -49.41 -22.01
C ALA A 534 3.91 -49.74 -21.27
N ARG A 535 4.31 -51.02 -21.31
CA ARG A 535 5.61 -51.49 -20.80
C ARG A 535 6.74 -50.79 -21.55
N VAL A 536 7.64 -50.12 -20.82
CA VAL A 536 8.87 -49.52 -21.37
C VAL A 536 10.08 -50.07 -20.58
N PRO A 537 11.23 -50.34 -21.23
CA PRO A 537 12.27 -51.25 -20.74
C PRO A 537 13.10 -50.69 -19.57
N GLN A 538 13.58 -51.58 -18.71
CA GLN A 538 14.52 -51.27 -17.64
C GLN A 538 15.92 -51.02 -18.21
N THR A 539 16.38 -49.77 -18.21
CA THR A 539 17.80 -49.47 -18.40
C THR A 539 18.44 -49.28 -17.02
N ARG A 540 19.21 -50.28 -16.56
CA ARG A 540 20.06 -50.18 -15.37
C ARG A 540 21.29 -49.32 -15.71
N ALA A 541 21.44 -48.18 -15.04
CA ALA A 541 22.73 -47.53 -14.87
C ALA A 541 23.27 -47.85 -13.46
N PRO A 542 24.58 -48.00 -13.26
CA PRO A 542 25.16 -48.40 -11.98
C PRO A 542 25.22 -47.20 -11.03
N TYR A 543 24.58 -47.31 -9.86
CA TYR A 543 24.69 -46.32 -8.78
C TYR A 543 25.38 -46.99 -7.58
N GLU A 544 26.39 -46.32 -7.01
CA GLU A 544 27.06 -46.72 -5.77
C GLU A 544 26.07 -46.82 -4.59
N PRO A 545 26.35 -47.63 -3.55
CA PRO A 545 25.38 -47.93 -2.49
C PRO A 545 25.15 -46.71 -1.58
N GLY A 546 24.14 -45.92 -1.93
CA GLY A 546 23.63 -44.80 -1.14
C GLY A 546 22.93 -45.22 0.15
N VAL A 547 22.83 -44.30 1.11
CA VAL A 547 22.15 -44.52 2.41
C VAL A 547 20.63 -44.72 2.16
N PRO A 548 20.02 -45.81 2.66
CA PRO A 548 18.63 -46.10 2.32
C PRO A 548 17.65 -45.36 3.26
N VAL A 549 16.67 -44.70 2.67
CA VAL A 549 15.44 -44.22 3.31
C VAL A 549 14.38 -45.28 3.15
N ARG A 550 13.85 -45.80 4.25
CA ARG A 550 12.87 -46.89 4.29
C ARG A 550 11.63 -46.46 5.06
N GLY A 551 10.55 -47.22 4.96
CA GLY A 551 9.35 -46.97 5.76
C GLY A 551 8.10 -47.55 5.13
N THR A 552 6.93 -47.14 5.63
CA THR A 552 5.63 -47.63 5.17
C THR A 552 4.69 -46.51 4.76
N VAL A 553 3.86 -46.77 3.74
CA VAL A 553 2.81 -45.84 3.31
C VAL A 553 1.45 -46.41 3.71
N ARG A 554 0.72 -45.66 4.53
CA ARG A 554 -0.57 -46.07 5.10
C ARG A 554 -1.62 -44.99 4.95
N GLN A 555 -2.89 -45.33 5.18
CA GLN A 555 -3.97 -44.38 5.39
C GLN A 555 -4.10 -44.00 6.87
N SER A 556 -4.90 -42.99 7.16
CA SER A 556 -5.21 -42.56 8.54
C SER A 556 -5.93 -43.63 9.37
N ASP A 557 -6.55 -44.63 8.74
CA ASP A 557 -7.20 -45.77 9.40
C ASP A 557 -6.25 -46.96 9.64
N GLY A 558 -4.97 -46.83 9.25
CA GLY A 558 -3.94 -47.85 9.43
C GLY A 558 -3.83 -48.86 8.28
N THR A 559 -4.71 -48.80 7.27
CA THR A 559 -4.60 -49.66 6.07
C THR A 559 -3.38 -49.29 5.22
N VAL A 560 -2.73 -50.28 4.60
CA VAL A 560 -1.56 -50.04 3.73
C VAL A 560 -2.00 -49.52 2.36
N VAL A 561 -1.21 -48.62 1.77
CA VAL A 561 -1.45 -48.10 0.42
C VAL A 561 -0.41 -48.71 -0.53
N PRO A 562 -0.69 -49.90 -1.11
CA PRO A 562 0.25 -50.55 -2.02
C PRO A 562 0.38 -49.76 -3.32
N ARG A 563 1.54 -49.88 -3.98
CA ARG A 563 1.83 -49.25 -5.29
C ARG A 563 1.75 -47.73 -5.32
N ALA A 564 1.81 -47.05 -4.18
CA ALA A 564 2.02 -45.61 -4.18
C ALA A 564 3.35 -45.27 -4.85
N ALA A 565 3.35 -44.27 -5.73
CA ALA A 565 4.56 -43.78 -6.38
C ALA A 565 5.33 -42.89 -5.40
N LEU A 566 6.64 -43.14 -5.30
CA LEU A 566 7.55 -42.40 -4.43
C LEU A 566 8.60 -41.67 -5.24
N THR A 567 8.82 -40.40 -4.92
CA THR A 567 9.83 -39.56 -5.56
C THR A 567 10.66 -38.87 -4.48
N LEU A 568 11.97 -38.99 -4.56
CA LEU A 568 12.92 -38.31 -3.67
C LEU A 568 13.58 -37.16 -4.42
N ILE A 569 13.59 -35.97 -3.79
CA ILE A 569 14.11 -34.72 -4.35
C ILE A 569 15.15 -34.15 -3.40
N ASP A 570 16.29 -33.67 -3.90
CA ASP A 570 17.30 -32.99 -3.08
C ASP A 570 16.96 -31.51 -2.78
N GLY A 571 17.75 -30.87 -1.91
CA GLY A 571 17.59 -29.45 -1.55
C GLY A 571 17.75 -28.45 -2.69
N THR A 572 18.19 -28.89 -3.88
CA THR A 572 18.26 -28.04 -5.10
C THR A 572 17.04 -28.22 -6.01
N GLY A 573 16.12 -29.12 -5.65
CA GLY A 573 14.94 -29.45 -6.44
C GLY A 573 15.17 -30.53 -7.50
N ARG A 574 16.34 -31.18 -7.50
CA ARG A 574 16.65 -32.25 -8.47
C ARG A 574 16.14 -33.58 -7.94
N GLN A 575 15.46 -34.35 -8.79
CA GLN A 575 15.00 -35.69 -8.45
C GLN A 575 16.21 -36.64 -8.33
N THR A 576 16.39 -37.24 -7.16
CA THR A 576 17.54 -38.11 -6.83
C THR A 576 17.17 -39.58 -6.73
N GLY A 577 15.88 -39.90 -6.53
CA GLY A 577 15.40 -41.29 -6.46
C GLY A 577 13.93 -41.41 -6.84
N ARG A 578 13.54 -42.58 -7.36
CA ARG A 578 12.14 -42.94 -7.64
C ARG A 578 11.91 -44.41 -7.34
N GLY A 579 10.75 -44.72 -6.76
CA GLY A 579 10.35 -46.10 -6.50
C GLY A 579 8.84 -46.21 -6.33
N ALA A 580 8.40 -47.40 -5.94
CA ALA A 580 7.01 -47.65 -5.62
C ALA A 580 6.94 -48.46 -4.32
N VAL A 581 5.83 -48.30 -3.61
CA VAL A 581 5.53 -49.06 -2.39
C VAL A 581 5.19 -50.51 -2.76
N GLY A 582 5.75 -51.47 -2.01
CA GLY A 582 5.44 -52.89 -2.12
C GLY A 582 4.00 -53.23 -1.74
N GLU A 583 3.59 -54.47 -2.03
CA GLU A 583 2.25 -54.98 -1.67
C GLU A 583 2.02 -55.02 -0.14
N ASP A 584 3.10 -55.08 0.64
CA ASP A 584 3.13 -55.03 2.09
C ASP A 584 3.10 -53.59 2.66
N GLY A 585 2.98 -52.58 1.80
CA GLY A 585 2.98 -51.17 2.20
C GLY A 585 4.37 -50.62 2.49
N ARG A 586 5.45 -51.37 2.30
CA ARG A 586 6.83 -50.96 2.61
C ARG A 586 7.55 -50.39 1.38
N TYR A 587 8.51 -49.49 1.61
CA TYR A 587 9.40 -48.99 0.57
C TYR A 587 10.84 -48.82 1.05
N ALA A 588 11.76 -48.75 0.09
CA ALA A 588 13.15 -48.40 0.30
C ALA A 588 13.67 -47.60 -0.91
N LEU A 589 14.29 -46.44 -0.67
CA LEU A 589 14.93 -45.59 -1.67
C LEU A 589 16.34 -45.24 -1.21
N SER A 590 17.33 -45.28 -2.10
CA SER A 590 18.71 -44.89 -1.77
C SER A 590 18.95 -43.41 -2.03
N THR A 591 19.69 -42.74 -1.15
CA THR A 591 20.13 -41.35 -1.36
C THR A 591 21.58 -41.27 -1.84
N PRO A 592 21.93 -40.28 -2.68
CA PRO A 592 23.30 -40.02 -3.12
C PRO A 592 24.34 -39.77 -2.02
N GLY A 593 23.90 -39.33 -0.84
CA GLY A 593 24.77 -38.96 0.27
C GLY A 593 23.98 -38.36 1.43
N PRO A 594 24.66 -37.89 2.48
CA PRO A 594 24.03 -37.18 3.58
C PRO A 594 23.52 -35.81 3.12
N GLY A 595 22.35 -35.42 3.59
CA GLY A 595 21.71 -34.16 3.19
C GLY A 595 20.22 -34.10 3.47
N ALA A 596 19.63 -32.94 3.19
CA ALA A 596 18.18 -32.75 3.26
C ALA A 596 17.53 -33.14 1.92
N TYR A 597 16.53 -34.01 2.02
CA TYR A 597 15.72 -34.49 0.91
C TYR A 597 14.23 -34.24 1.18
N VAL A 598 13.43 -34.20 0.13
CA VAL A 598 11.97 -34.20 0.19
C VAL A 598 11.48 -35.49 -0.45
N LEU A 599 10.75 -36.29 0.32
CA LEU A 599 10.11 -37.51 -0.13
C LEU A 599 8.63 -37.23 -0.42
N ILE A 600 8.20 -37.47 -1.65
CA ILE A 600 6.82 -37.28 -2.10
C ILE A 600 6.21 -38.65 -2.36
N ALA A 601 5.08 -38.93 -1.72
CA ALA A 601 4.25 -40.10 -1.99
C ALA A 601 2.94 -39.69 -2.65
N ALA A 602 2.55 -40.42 -3.69
CA ALA A 602 1.29 -40.22 -4.39
C ALA A 602 0.64 -41.55 -4.76
N ALA A 603 -0.66 -41.67 -4.52
CA ALA A 603 -1.47 -42.81 -4.92
C ALA A 603 -2.83 -42.31 -5.45
N GLY A 604 -3.43 -43.04 -6.39
CA GLY A 604 -4.76 -42.69 -6.92
C GLY A 604 -5.81 -42.65 -5.81
N GLY A 605 -6.67 -41.62 -5.80
CA GLY A 605 -7.71 -41.43 -4.78
C GLY A 605 -7.23 -40.90 -3.42
N HIS A 606 -5.95 -40.52 -3.32
CA HIS A 606 -5.36 -39.99 -2.09
C HIS A 606 -4.67 -38.65 -2.33
N GLN A 607 -4.64 -37.79 -1.31
CA GLN A 607 -3.90 -36.54 -1.37
C GLN A 607 -2.39 -36.82 -1.33
N PRO A 608 -1.59 -36.32 -2.28
CA PRO A 608 -0.15 -36.49 -2.27
C PRO A 608 0.46 -35.86 -1.01
N GLN A 609 1.41 -36.55 -0.39
CA GLN A 609 2.10 -36.06 0.81
C GLN A 609 3.59 -35.86 0.52
N ALA A 610 4.11 -34.69 0.88
CA ALA A 610 5.54 -34.38 0.83
C ALA A 610 6.10 -34.29 2.26
N VAL A 611 7.15 -35.05 2.54
CA VAL A 611 7.80 -35.13 3.86
C VAL A 611 9.28 -34.77 3.70
N SER A 612 9.78 -33.86 4.52
CA SER A 612 11.21 -33.56 4.57
C SER A 612 11.95 -34.64 5.36
N VAL A 613 13.00 -35.19 4.76
CA VAL A 613 13.84 -36.25 5.32
C VAL A 613 15.28 -35.76 5.39
N THR A 614 15.89 -35.78 6.57
CA THR A 614 17.31 -35.48 6.74
C THR A 614 18.08 -36.78 6.86
N VAL A 615 18.96 -37.04 5.90
CA VAL A 615 19.76 -38.27 5.83
C VAL A 615 21.17 -37.97 6.33
N GLY A 616 21.60 -38.71 7.36
CA GLY A 616 22.98 -38.70 7.85
C GLY A 616 23.78 -39.86 7.27
N ASP A 617 24.68 -40.44 8.06
CA ASP A 617 25.54 -41.57 7.63
C ASP A 617 24.87 -42.95 7.78
N GLY A 618 23.64 -43.01 8.32
CA GLY A 618 22.90 -44.24 8.60
C GLY A 618 21.49 -44.25 7.98
N PRO A 619 20.88 -45.45 7.84
CA PRO A 619 19.55 -45.61 7.26
C PRO A 619 18.49 -44.83 8.03
N VAL A 620 17.50 -44.30 7.32
CA VAL A 620 16.44 -43.45 7.90
C VAL A 620 15.07 -44.09 7.66
N ASP A 621 14.30 -44.32 8.71
CA ASP A 621 12.94 -44.83 8.63
C ASP A 621 11.93 -43.67 8.70
N VAL A 622 11.01 -43.60 7.73
CA VAL A 622 9.98 -42.56 7.60
C VAL A 622 8.67 -43.19 7.17
N ASP A 623 7.65 -43.14 8.02
CA ASP A 623 6.30 -43.56 7.63
C ASP A 623 5.50 -42.38 7.04
N ILE A 624 4.67 -42.67 6.04
CA ILE A 624 3.87 -41.68 5.30
C ILE A 624 2.40 -42.04 5.43
N VAL A 625 1.55 -41.05 5.69
CA VAL A 625 0.10 -41.22 5.82
C VAL A 625 -0.63 -40.45 4.74
N LEU A 626 -1.13 -41.16 3.74
CA LEU A 626 -1.90 -40.57 2.64
C LEU A 626 -3.37 -40.41 3.06
N GLY A 627 -3.88 -39.17 3.03
CA GLY A 627 -5.28 -38.86 3.32
C GLY A 627 -6.20 -39.24 2.16
N GLY A 628 -7.31 -39.93 2.45
CA GLY A 628 -8.30 -40.30 1.43
C GLY A 628 -9.23 -39.13 1.07
N ALA A 629 -9.49 -38.92 -0.22
CA ALA A 629 -10.34 -37.82 -0.68
C ALA A 629 -11.84 -38.16 -0.44
N GLY A 630 -12.57 -37.22 0.18
CA GLY A 630 -14.01 -37.31 0.42
C GLY A 630 -14.85 -37.06 -0.84
N ARG A 631 -16.14 -37.41 -0.77
CA ARG A 631 -17.13 -37.13 -1.83
C ARG A 631 -18.32 -36.39 -1.24
N LEU A 632 -18.96 -35.54 -2.04
CA LEU A 632 -20.20 -34.85 -1.69
C LEU A 632 -21.24 -35.09 -2.78
N ALA A 633 -22.39 -35.64 -2.43
CA ALA A 633 -23.49 -35.92 -3.34
C ALA A 633 -24.81 -35.35 -2.81
N GLY A 634 -25.79 -35.10 -3.67
CA GLY A 634 -27.11 -34.65 -3.23
C GLY A 634 -28.06 -34.39 -4.38
N THR A 635 -29.26 -33.91 -4.05
CA THR A 635 -30.28 -33.50 -5.02
C THR A 635 -30.77 -32.08 -4.77
N VAL A 636 -31.05 -31.34 -5.84
CA VAL A 636 -31.64 -30.00 -5.81
C VAL A 636 -33.12 -30.11 -6.15
N ARG A 637 -34.00 -29.66 -5.24
CA ARG A 637 -35.45 -29.76 -5.39
C ARG A 637 -36.14 -28.45 -5.04
N THR A 638 -37.37 -28.25 -5.51
CA THR A 638 -38.26 -27.18 -5.03
C THR A 638 -39.00 -27.62 -3.76
N ALA A 639 -39.64 -26.67 -3.07
CA ALA A 639 -40.50 -26.95 -1.90
C ALA A 639 -41.61 -27.96 -2.19
N ASP A 640 -42.12 -27.99 -3.43
CA ASP A 640 -43.14 -28.95 -3.89
C ASP A 640 -42.55 -30.33 -4.27
N GLY A 641 -41.26 -30.56 -4.03
CA GLY A 641 -40.56 -31.82 -4.27
C GLY A 641 -40.10 -32.06 -5.71
N ARG A 642 -40.33 -31.11 -6.64
CA ARG A 642 -39.90 -31.23 -8.04
C ARG A 642 -38.38 -31.08 -8.16
N ALA A 643 -37.75 -31.89 -9.00
CA ALA A 643 -36.32 -31.79 -9.27
C ALA A 643 -35.99 -30.49 -10.05
N VAL A 644 -34.90 -29.83 -9.66
CA VAL A 644 -34.38 -28.65 -10.37
C VAL A 644 -33.14 -29.05 -11.16
N GLY A 645 -33.30 -29.20 -12.47
CA GLY A 645 -32.20 -29.47 -13.40
C GLY A 645 -31.42 -28.21 -13.78
N ASP A 646 -30.15 -28.38 -14.17
CA ASP A 646 -29.23 -27.31 -14.59
C ASP A 646 -29.00 -26.22 -13.52
N ALA A 647 -29.25 -26.54 -12.25
CA ALA A 647 -28.90 -25.68 -11.12
C ALA A 647 -27.38 -25.66 -10.97
N THR A 648 -26.80 -24.48 -10.84
CA THR A 648 -25.37 -24.32 -10.56
C THR A 648 -25.12 -24.59 -9.08
N VAL A 649 -24.27 -25.58 -8.79
CA VAL A 649 -23.90 -26.02 -7.44
C VAL A 649 -22.43 -25.68 -7.21
N THR A 650 -22.15 -24.72 -6.33
CA THR A 650 -20.82 -24.21 -6.04
C THR A 650 -20.44 -24.56 -4.60
N LEU A 651 -19.31 -25.24 -4.42
CA LEU A 651 -18.74 -25.51 -3.11
C LEU A 651 -17.63 -24.51 -2.79
N THR A 652 -17.73 -23.85 -1.66
CA THR A 652 -16.74 -22.86 -1.17
C THR A 652 -16.11 -23.33 0.13
N ASP A 653 -14.82 -23.05 0.33
CA ASP A 653 -14.11 -23.39 1.56
C ASP A 653 -14.42 -22.42 2.71
N ALA A 654 -13.80 -22.62 3.87
CA ALA A 654 -13.95 -21.74 5.05
C ALA A 654 -13.47 -20.28 4.80
N HIS A 655 -12.69 -20.02 3.75
CA HIS A 655 -12.22 -18.69 3.37
C HIS A 655 -13.14 -18.01 2.32
N GLY A 656 -14.17 -18.72 1.85
CA GLY A 656 -15.10 -18.25 0.82
C GLY A 656 -14.55 -18.37 -0.60
N GLU A 657 -13.46 -19.11 -0.82
CA GLU A 657 -12.92 -19.38 -2.15
C GLU A 657 -13.66 -20.57 -2.78
N VAL A 658 -13.91 -20.50 -4.09
CA VAL A 658 -14.62 -21.56 -4.82
C VAL A 658 -13.70 -22.75 -5.04
N VAL A 659 -14.04 -23.89 -4.43
CA VAL A 659 -13.30 -25.14 -4.57
C VAL A 659 -13.70 -25.87 -5.84
N VAL A 660 -15.01 -25.93 -6.10
CA VAL A 660 -15.55 -26.54 -7.30
C VAL A 660 -16.92 -25.95 -7.63
N THR A 661 -17.26 -25.95 -8.91
CA THR A 661 -18.61 -25.67 -9.39
C THR A 661 -19.04 -26.79 -10.32
N THR A 662 -20.23 -27.34 -10.09
CA THR A 662 -20.87 -28.37 -10.91
C THR A 662 -22.31 -27.98 -11.23
N ARG A 663 -22.99 -28.75 -12.07
CA ARG A 663 -24.41 -28.55 -12.36
C ARG A 663 -25.23 -29.78 -11.98
N SER A 664 -26.47 -29.56 -11.54
CA SER A 664 -27.41 -30.65 -11.30
C SER A 664 -27.88 -31.28 -12.62
N GLY A 665 -28.02 -32.60 -12.64
CA GLY A 665 -28.61 -33.34 -13.76
C GLY A 665 -30.13 -33.14 -13.86
N ALA A 666 -30.76 -33.76 -14.85
CA ALA A 666 -32.21 -33.62 -15.10
C ALA A 666 -33.09 -34.04 -13.90
N GLU A 667 -32.63 -35.00 -13.08
CA GLU A 667 -33.29 -35.43 -11.84
C GLU A 667 -32.90 -34.58 -10.61
N GLY A 668 -32.18 -33.47 -10.81
CA GLY A 668 -31.68 -32.60 -9.75
C GLY A 668 -30.45 -33.14 -9.02
N ALA A 669 -29.95 -34.32 -9.36
CA ALA A 669 -28.80 -34.93 -8.70
C ALA A 669 -27.47 -34.22 -9.05
N TYR A 670 -26.59 -34.07 -8.08
CA TYR A 670 -25.22 -33.57 -8.25
C TYR A 670 -24.23 -34.45 -7.48
N LEU A 671 -22.99 -34.53 -7.99
CA LEU A 671 -21.88 -35.27 -7.38
C LEU A 671 -20.59 -34.47 -7.51
N ILE A 672 -19.85 -34.40 -6.42
CA ILE A 672 -18.53 -33.79 -6.30
C ILE A 672 -17.59 -34.83 -5.69
N THR A 673 -16.47 -35.10 -6.36
CA THR A 673 -15.45 -36.06 -5.92
C THR A 673 -14.15 -35.36 -5.58
N GLU A 674 -13.24 -36.08 -4.92
CA GLU A 674 -11.87 -35.63 -4.63
C GLU A 674 -11.77 -34.44 -3.67
N LEU A 675 -12.70 -34.34 -2.70
CA LEU A 675 -12.72 -33.26 -1.72
C LEU A 675 -11.78 -33.54 -0.54
N VAL A 676 -11.09 -32.50 -0.08
CA VAL A 676 -10.37 -32.56 1.20
C VAL A 676 -11.39 -32.63 2.33
N ALA A 677 -11.08 -33.34 3.41
CA ALA A 677 -11.94 -33.35 4.58
C ALA A 677 -11.94 -31.96 5.24
N GLY A 678 -13.11 -31.42 5.55
CA GLY A 678 -13.24 -30.08 6.09
C GLY A 678 -14.65 -29.51 6.01
N ASP A 679 -14.82 -28.29 6.51
CA ASP A 679 -16.06 -27.54 6.47
C ASP A 679 -16.13 -26.69 5.20
N TYR A 680 -17.26 -26.76 4.52
CA TYR A 680 -17.55 -26.08 3.27
C TYR A 680 -18.92 -25.40 3.33
N THR A 681 -19.12 -24.42 2.44
CA THR A 681 -20.45 -23.87 2.15
C THR A 681 -20.86 -24.28 0.74
N LEU A 682 -22.00 -24.98 0.64
CA LEU A 682 -22.63 -25.40 -0.60
C LEU A 682 -23.66 -24.35 -1.01
N ALA A 683 -23.34 -23.58 -2.05
CA ALA A 683 -24.23 -22.61 -2.67
C ALA A 683 -24.88 -23.20 -3.92
N VAL A 684 -26.20 -23.05 -4.06
CA VAL A 684 -26.95 -23.52 -5.23
C VAL A 684 -27.81 -22.40 -5.78
N SER A 685 -27.75 -22.19 -7.08
CA SER A 685 -28.56 -21.19 -7.80
C SER A 685 -29.15 -21.76 -9.08
N ALA A 686 -30.41 -21.46 -9.38
CA ALA A 686 -31.09 -21.84 -10.61
C ALA A 686 -31.94 -20.69 -11.15
N HIS A 687 -32.23 -20.70 -12.45
CA HIS A 687 -33.07 -19.67 -13.08
C HIS A 687 -34.47 -19.64 -12.43
N SER A 688 -34.97 -18.45 -12.09
CA SER A 688 -36.28 -18.23 -11.45
C SER A 688 -36.42 -18.81 -10.03
N HIS A 689 -35.31 -19.12 -9.36
CA HIS A 689 -35.28 -19.63 -7.99
C HIS A 689 -34.31 -18.82 -7.12
N ARG A 690 -34.68 -18.62 -5.85
CA ARG A 690 -33.81 -17.94 -4.89
C ARG A 690 -32.55 -18.80 -4.63
N PRO A 691 -31.33 -18.24 -4.69
CA PRO A 691 -30.13 -18.96 -4.32
C PRO A 691 -30.16 -19.43 -2.86
N ALA A 692 -29.70 -20.65 -2.60
CA ALA A 692 -29.57 -21.22 -1.26
C ALA A 692 -28.09 -21.47 -0.95
N ALA A 693 -27.68 -21.23 0.31
CA ALA A 693 -26.33 -21.55 0.79
C ALA A 693 -26.42 -22.32 2.10
N LEU A 694 -25.81 -23.51 2.16
CA LEU A 694 -25.89 -24.43 3.29
C LEU A 694 -24.49 -24.86 3.72
N PRO A 695 -24.18 -24.88 5.03
CA PRO A 695 -22.93 -25.46 5.51
C PRO A 695 -22.93 -26.99 5.32
N VAL A 696 -21.78 -27.55 4.97
CA VAL A 696 -21.56 -28.99 4.81
C VAL A 696 -20.15 -29.40 5.25
N THR A 697 -20.05 -30.43 6.08
CA THR A 697 -18.77 -30.98 6.54
C THR A 697 -18.46 -32.26 5.77
N VAL A 698 -17.41 -32.24 4.95
CA VAL A 698 -16.96 -33.39 4.17
C VAL A 698 -15.98 -34.23 4.99
N ARG A 699 -16.20 -35.54 5.04
CA ARG A 699 -15.34 -36.49 5.78
C ARG A 699 -14.38 -37.22 4.83
N ALA A 700 -13.16 -37.47 5.31
CA ALA A 700 -12.14 -38.23 4.57
C ALA A 700 -12.66 -39.63 4.21
N ALA A 701 -12.36 -40.08 2.98
CA ALA A 701 -12.69 -41.41 2.47
C ALA A 701 -14.18 -41.84 2.62
N ARG A 702 -15.12 -40.89 2.73
CA ARG A 702 -16.56 -41.15 2.78
C ARG A 702 -17.34 -40.24 1.84
N GLU A 703 -18.49 -40.74 1.39
CA GLU A 703 -19.49 -39.92 0.72
C GLU A 703 -20.35 -39.19 1.76
N THR A 704 -20.45 -37.88 1.61
CA THR A 704 -21.29 -36.98 2.38
C THR A 704 -22.50 -36.65 1.52
N ARG A 705 -23.72 -36.79 2.04
CA ARG A 705 -24.94 -36.50 1.28
C ARG A 705 -25.64 -35.23 1.79
N ARG A 706 -25.97 -34.29 0.89
CA ARG A 706 -26.65 -33.04 1.24
C ARG A 706 -27.66 -32.61 0.17
N ASP A 707 -28.95 -32.74 0.45
CA ASP A 707 -29.99 -32.23 -0.43
C ASP A 707 -30.22 -30.71 -0.22
N VAL A 708 -30.61 -30.01 -1.29
CA VAL A 708 -30.82 -28.56 -1.30
C VAL A 708 -32.20 -28.24 -1.83
N GLU A 709 -32.95 -27.45 -1.07
CA GLU A 709 -34.26 -26.95 -1.45
C GLU A 709 -34.15 -25.50 -1.95
N LEU A 710 -34.68 -25.23 -3.15
CA LEU A 710 -34.75 -23.89 -3.73
C LEU A 710 -36.19 -23.37 -3.68
N ALA A 711 -36.36 -22.17 -3.13
CA ALA A 711 -37.64 -21.47 -3.14
C ALA A 711 -37.88 -20.79 -4.50
N GLY A 712 -39.15 -20.74 -4.95
CA GLY A 712 -39.53 -20.00 -6.15
C GLY A 712 -39.29 -18.50 -5.98
N GLY A 713 -38.63 -17.87 -6.95
CA GLY A 713 -38.40 -16.42 -6.95
C GLY A 713 -39.52 -15.68 -7.66
N ALA A 714 -40.11 -14.67 -7.02
CA ALA A 714 -41.06 -13.76 -7.67
C ALA A 714 -40.33 -12.62 -8.37
N VAL A 715 -40.95 -12.10 -9.42
CA VAL A 715 -40.45 -11.01 -10.25
C VAL A 715 -41.44 -9.87 -10.18
N LEU A 716 -40.96 -8.65 -9.94
CA LEU A 716 -41.75 -7.43 -10.09
C LEU A 716 -41.21 -6.62 -11.27
N ARG A 717 -42.07 -6.27 -12.22
CA ARG A 717 -41.76 -5.38 -13.36
C ARG A 717 -42.71 -4.20 -13.39
N GLY A 718 -42.30 -3.10 -14.00
CA GLY A 718 -43.16 -1.94 -14.18
C GLY A 718 -42.53 -0.82 -14.98
N THR A 719 -43.33 0.19 -15.30
CA THR A 719 -42.86 1.42 -15.96
C THR A 719 -43.18 2.64 -15.11
N VAL A 720 -42.22 3.54 -14.95
CA VAL A 720 -42.42 4.86 -14.34
C VAL A 720 -42.84 5.85 -15.43
N ARG A 721 -44.00 6.48 -15.25
CA ARG A 721 -44.57 7.45 -16.19
C ARG A 721 -44.87 8.78 -15.49
N ALA A 722 -44.71 9.89 -16.21
CA ALA A 722 -45.15 11.23 -15.79
C ALA A 722 -46.69 11.36 -15.85
N GLY A 723 -47.24 12.44 -15.30
CA GLY A 723 -48.68 12.73 -15.33
C GLY A 723 -49.25 12.78 -16.75
N SER A 724 -48.45 13.23 -17.72
CA SER A 724 -48.75 13.25 -19.17
C SER A 724 -48.64 11.88 -19.86
N GLY A 725 -48.26 10.81 -19.14
CA GLY A 725 -48.16 9.44 -19.66
C GLY A 725 -46.81 9.07 -20.30
N ARG A 726 -45.89 10.04 -20.43
CA ARG A 726 -44.53 9.84 -20.95
C ARG A 726 -43.67 9.02 -19.98
N PRO A 727 -42.87 8.04 -20.44
CA PRO A 727 -41.94 7.31 -19.56
C PRO A 727 -40.87 8.25 -18.99
N VAL A 728 -40.45 7.98 -17.75
CA VAL A 728 -39.47 8.81 -17.03
C VAL A 728 -38.14 8.07 -16.94
N GLU A 729 -37.15 8.61 -17.62
CA GLU A 729 -35.76 8.16 -17.57
C GLU A 729 -35.07 8.63 -16.28
N GLU A 730 -34.10 7.87 -15.79
CA GLU A 730 -33.30 8.16 -14.59
C GLU A 730 -34.10 8.28 -13.28
N ALA A 731 -35.35 7.78 -13.23
CA ALA A 731 -36.12 7.71 -12.00
C ALA A 731 -35.56 6.60 -11.10
N ARG A 732 -35.28 6.92 -9.84
CA ARG A 732 -34.77 5.97 -8.84
C ARG A 732 -35.93 5.26 -8.15
N VAL A 733 -36.12 3.98 -8.46
CA VAL A 733 -37.16 3.10 -7.92
C VAL A 733 -36.57 2.27 -6.78
N THR A 734 -37.11 2.43 -5.57
CA THR A 734 -36.70 1.73 -4.34
C THR A 734 -37.80 0.76 -3.94
N LEU A 735 -37.44 -0.50 -3.68
CA LEU A 735 -38.36 -1.53 -3.19
C LEU A 735 -38.16 -1.72 -1.68
N LEU A 736 -39.23 -1.65 -0.93
CA LEU A 736 -39.28 -1.87 0.52
C LEU A 736 -40.12 -3.11 0.81
N ASP A 737 -39.76 -3.87 1.84
CA ASP A 737 -40.62 -4.94 2.36
C ASP A 737 -41.72 -4.42 3.30
N ALA A 738 -42.56 -5.34 3.80
CA ALA A 738 -43.64 -5.04 4.74
C ALA A 738 -43.18 -4.42 6.07
N THR A 739 -41.89 -4.56 6.44
CA THR A 739 -41.30 -3.94 7.63
C THR A 739 -40.72 -2.55 7.37
N GLY A 740 -40.68 -2.12 6.11
CA GLY A 740 -40.11 -0.83 5.70
C GLY A 740 -38.60 -0.87 5.47
N ASP A 741 -38.01 -2.06 5.41
CA ASP A 741 -36.59 -2.23 5.09
C ASP A 741 -36.39 -2.24 3.56
N VAL A 742 -35.28 -1.63 3.10
CA VAL A 742 -34.96 -1.55 1.67
C VAL A 742 -34.48 -2.92 1.18
N VAL A 743 -35.27 -3.52 0.28
CA VAL A 743 -34.98 -4.79 -0.37
C VAL A 743 -33.99 -4.58 -1.52
N ASP A 744 -34.25 -3.61 -2.40
CA ASP A 744 -33.39 -3.28 -3.53
C ASP A 744 -33.68 -1.86 -4.08
N THR A 745 -32.82 -1.33 -4.95
CA THR A 745 -33.00 -0.04 -5.61
C THR A 745 -32.44 -0.05 -7.04
N ILE A 746 -33.24 0.37 -8.00
CA ILE A 746 -32.89 0.42 -9.43
C ILE A 746 -33.19 1.79 -10.03
N THR A 747 -32.49 2.16 -11.09
CA THR A 747 -32.75 3.37 -11.86
C THR A 747 -33.37 2.99 -13.21
N THR A 748 -34.45 3.67 -13.62
CA THR A 748 -35.13 3.40 -14.89
C THR A 748 -34.27 3.77 -16.10
N GLY A 749 -34.38 2.99 -17.18
CA GLY A 749 -33.78 3.31 -18.49
C GLY A 749 -34.63 4.29 -19.32
N VAL A 750 -34.24 4.53 -20.57
CA VAL A 750 -34.93 5.43 -21.53
C VAL A 750 -36.43 5.14 -21.70
N ASP A 751 -36.83 3.88 -21.57
CA ASP A 751 -38.24 3.46 -21.69
C ASP A 751 -39.02 3.55 -20.36
N GLY A 752 -38.39 4.07 -19.30
CA GLY A 752 -39.00 4.21 -17.97
C GLY A 752 -39.18 2.89 -17.20
N THR A 753 -38.67 1.77 -17.72
CA THR A 753 -38.94 0.44 -17.16
C THR A 753 -38.03 0.09 -15.98
N PHE A 754 -38.56 -0.67 -15.02
CA PHE A 754 -37.82 -1.26 -13.89
C PHE A 754 -38.19 -2.75 -13.70
N ARG A 755 -37.25 -3.51 -13.13
CA ARG A 755 -37.40 -4.95 -12.88
C ARG A 755 -36.65 -5.37 -11.63
N PHE A 756 -37.37 -5.91 -10.65
CA PHE A 756 -36.85 -6.64 -9.50
C PHE A 756 -37.09 -8.14 -9.69
N ALA A 757 -36.12 -8.97 -9.31
CA ALA A 757 -36.18 -10.43 -9.38
C ALA A 757 -35.88 -11.04 -8.02
N ASP A 758 -36.14 -12.35 -7.88
CA ASP A 758 -35.84 -13.14 -6.68
C ASP A 758 -36.56 -12.66 -5.40
N LEU A 759 -37.75 -12.06 -5.55
CA LEU A 759 -38.57 -11.59 -4.43
C LEU A 759 -39.30 -12.75 -3.76
N ALA A 760 -39.49 -12.64 -2.45
CA ALA A 760 -40.40 -13.55 -1.73
C ALA A 760 -41.86 -13.17 -2.05
N PRO A 761 -42.82 -14.09 -1.99
CA PRO A 761 -44.22 -13.72 -1.99
C PRO A 761 -44.54 -12.88 -0.74
N GLY A 762 -45.20 -11.74 -0.92
CA GLY A 762 -45.52 -10.86 0.20
C GLY A 762 -45.87 -9.43 -0.23
N GLU A 763 -46.12 -8.58 0.78
CA GLU A 763 -46.39 -7.16 0.58
C GLU A 763 -45.07 -6.38 0.44
N TYR A 764 -45.01 -5.52 -0.57
CA TYR A 764 -43.88 -4.65 -0.84
C TYR A 764 -44.36 -3.22 -1.12
N THR A 765 -43.57 -2.23 -0.73
CA THR A 765 -43.80 -0.84 -1.11
C THR A 765 -42.76 -0.41 -2.14
N VAL A 766 -43.20 0.06 -3.30
CA VAL A 766 -42.32 0.62 -4.32
C VAL A 766 -42.37 2.14 -4.25
N ILE A 767 -41.20 2.78 -4.17
CA ILE A 767 -41.06 4.23 -4.13
C ILE A 767 -40.22 4.70 -5.32
N ALA A 768 -40.79 5.55 -6.16
CA ALA A 768 -40.02 6.27 -7.18
C ALA A 768 -39.57 7.64 -6.65
N THR A 769 -38.29 7.96 -6.83
CA THR A 769 -37.61 9.18 -6.35
C THR A 769 -36.78 9.81 -7.46
N GLY A 770 -36.58 11.13 -7.41
CA GLY A 770 -36.02 11.95 -8.50
C GLY A 770 -36.97 13.07 -8.97
N TYR A 771 -38.23 12.97 -8.57
CA TYR A 771 -39.35 13.91 -8.71
C TYR A 771 -40.20 13.81 -7.40
N PRO A 772 -41.33 14.54 -7.21
CA PRO A 772 -42.15 14.38 -6.01
C PRO A 772 -42.45 12.89 -5.74
N PRO A 773 -42.09 12.36 -4.56
CA PRO A 773 -42.04 10.92 -4.35
C PRO A 773 -43.43 10.30 -4.38
N VAL A 774 -43.58 9.22 -5.16
CA VAL A 774 -44.80 8.40 -5.18
C VAL A 774 -44.46 7.03 -4.61
N ALA A 775 -45.22 6.62 -3.59
CA ALA A 775 -45.14 5.31 -2.96
C ALA A 775 -46.39 4.50 -3.31
N THR A 776 -46.23 3.25 -3.69
CA THR A 776 -47.34 2.32 -3.96
C THR A 776 -47.09 0.99 -3.27
N VAL A 777 -48.07 0.54 -2.49
CA VAL A 777 -48.05 -0.78 -1.85
C VAL A 777 -48.57 -1.83 -2.84
N LEU A 778 -47.87 -2.95 -2.96
CA LEU A 778 -48.13 -4.01 -3.91
C LEU A 778 -47.97 -5.38 -3.25
N GLN A 779 -48.86 -6.30 -3.61
CA GLN A 779 -48.77 -7.70 -3.21
C GLN A 779 -48.08 -8.48 -4.35
N VAL A 780 -46.90 -9.02 -4.07
CA VAL A 780 -46.13 -9.85 -5.00
C VAL A 780 -46.47 -11.30 -4.72
N ALA A 781 -47.10 -11.98 -5.69
CA ALA A 781 -47.34 -13.42 -5.63
C ALA A 781 -46.22 -14.21 -6.33
N GLY A 782 -46.10 -15.51 -6.04
CA GLY A 782 -45.13 -16.38 -6.73
C GLY A 782 -45.34 -16.35 -8.25
N GLY A 783 -44.31 -15.95 -9.01
CA GLY A 783 -44.40 -15.70 -10.45
C GLY A 783 -44.02 -14.27 -10.84
N GLY A 784 -44.54 -13.77 -11.97
CA GLY A 784 -44.33 -12.40 -12.44
C GLY A 784 -45.49 -11.48 -12.07
N THR A 785 -45.20 -10.35 -11.41
CA THR A 785 -46.12 -9.26 -11.09
C THR A 785 -45.71 -8.02 -11.90
N GLU A 786 -46.68 -7.38 -12.58
CA GLU A 786 -46.43 -6.17 -13.38
C GLU A 786 -47.25 -4.98 -12.88
N ARG A 787 -46.61 -3.83 -12.64
CA ARG A 787 -47.30 -2.61 -12.21
C ARG A 787 -46.60 -1.33 -12.64
N ASP A 788 -47.35 -0.45 -13.31
CA ASP A 788 -46.89 0.90 -13.66
C ASP A 788 -47.05 1.89 -12.50
N LEU A 789 -46.07 2.79 -12.37
CA LEU A 789 -46.06 3.90 -11.42
C LEU A 789 -46.32 5.22 -12.16
N ARG A 790 -47.27 6.02 -11.68
CA ARG A 790 -47.57 7.35 -12.23
C ARG A 790 -47.11 8.44 -11.27
N LEU A 791 -46.29 9.36 -11.76
CA LEU A 791 -45.82 10.54 -11.02
C LEU A 791 -46.80 11.70 -11.20
N GLY A 792 -47.17 12.37 -10.11
CA GLY A 792 -48.19 13.43 -10.09
C GLY A 792 -47.64 14.83 -10.37
N TYR A 793 -47.07 15.07 -11.54
CA TYR A 793 -46.66 16.40 -11.98
C TYR A 793 -47.51 16.82 -13.20
N GLU A 794 -48.03 18.05 -13.20
CA GLU A 794 -48.57 18.73 -14.39
C GLU A 794 -47.42 19.49 -15.06
N ASP A 795 -47.26 19.30 -16.38
CA ASP A 795 -46.09 19.72 -17.18
C ASP A 795 -45.62 21.17 -16.96
#